data_AF-A0A328XVV8-F1
#
_entry.id   AF-A0A328XVV8-F1
#
_cell.length_a   1.000
_cell.length_b   1.000
_cell.length_c   1.000
_cell.angle_alpha   90.00
_cell.angle_beta   90.00
_cell.angle_gamma   90.00
#
_symmetry.space_group_name_H-M   'P 1'
#
loop_
_entity.id
_entity.type
_entity.pdbx_description
1 polymer ?
#
loop_
_entity_poly.entity_id
_entity_poly.type
_entity_poly.pdbx_seq_one_letter_code
_entity_poly.pdbx_strand_id
1 'polypeptide(L)'
;MSAADERPAPLPALAALEVAHLDWPRDDNDSEAPHSSAFDDVYFSRHDGRAETEHVFINANRLPERLAAWQGPRPFVIGETGFGTGLNMLCAWAAFERHAPATARLHLVSTERFPMTRDDLERALTAWPEFHDKAACLTAQWPAPVAGVHRLRLSERVILDLHFGDSAERLGQLDGRVDAWFLDGFAPSKNPEMWQPALFTAMARASRPGATFATFTCAGVVKRGLKAAGFAWRKVPGHGRKREMLAGEIETPPHHHPRPSTPWFTPPTTKPARHVAVIGAGLAGTTVAEALARRGVAVTLIEREAPGAGGSGNRQGALYVKLAAETNAQSRMYLSGLLYSRRWLATLDPEHTIWDDCGVLQLATSEREAKRQARFLANHALPTQVVTGVDAEEASARSGVAIDSPGLDYAGAGWVRPDLLCARLAATPGITLHRGEVTELIPGANPVTHEGGWTLSFKDGEPLVADQVVVATAALANHFAQTAALPLQPIRGQVSAVRLPQGAEVPTLSRVVCAGGYVPPATDGILSFGATFAPHDTDTALRDTDHSANLAELEASLPHFTAALRKAGVDLAPDHLEGRVAIRAASPDKTPYAGPVPDAAHWREAYSTLAKDARRIPDTPGAHHPGLWISAAHGSRGLASAPLCAEVIASRICDEPLPVERTLADHLHPGRRLISELIKGQTNG
;
A
#
# COMPACT_ATOMS: atom_id res chain seq x y z
N MET A 1 -3.95 33.43 -20.65
CA MET A 1 -5.21 32.88 -20.11
C MET A 1 -5.02 32.69 -18.62
N SER A 2 -5.93 33.28 -17.85
CA SER A 2 -5.87 33.39 -16.39
C SER A 2 -5.93 32.01 -15.72
N ALA A 3 -4.87 31.62 -15.01
CA ALA A 3 -4.83 30.46 -14.11
C ALA A 3 -5.56 30.76 -12.77
N ALA A 4 -6.72 31.40 -12.86
CA ALA A 4 -7.55 31.75 -11.73
C ALA A 4 -8.82 30.90 -11.80
N ASP A 5 -9.06 30.15 -10.72
CA ASP A 5 -10.31 29.42 -10.38
C ASP A 5 -10.35 27.90 -10.56
N GLU A 6 -9.24 27.22 -10.82
CA GLU A 6 -9.19 25.76 -10.62
C GLU A 6 -8.96 25.46 -9.13
N ARG A 7 -10.06 25.37 -8.37
CA ARG A 7 -10.10 24.45 -7.22
C ARG A 7 -9.53 23.11 -7.72
N PRO A 8 -8.62 22.44 -6.99
CA PRO A 8 -8.11 21.15 -7.42
C PRO A 8 -9.32 20.26 -7.75
N ALA A 9 -9.32 19.70 -8.96
CA ALA A 9 -10.43 18.87 -9.42
C ALA A 9 -10.78 17.86 -8.32
N PRO A 10 -12.07 17.70 -7.99
CA PRO A 10 -12.46 16.76 -6.94
C PRO A 10 -11.89 15.38 -7.27
N LEU A 11 -11.32 14.71 -6.26
CA LEU A 11 -10.78 13.37 -6.45
C LEU A 11 -11.90 12.45 -6.97
N PRO A 12 -11.64 11.63 -7.99
CA PRO A 12 -12.69 10.78 -8.58
C PRO A 12 -13.26 9.82 -7.54
N ALA A 13 -14.49 9.35 -7.72
CA ALA A 13 -15.08 8.34 -6.86
C ALA A 13 -14.16 7.11 -6.68
N LEU A 14 -14.26 6.45 -5.53
CA LEU A 14 -13.79 5.08 -5.37
C LEU A 14 -14.72 4.19 -6.18
N ALA A 15 -14.26 3.72 -7.33
CA ALA A 15 -15.09 2.98 -8.27
C ALA A 15 -14.38 1.70 -8.74
N ALA A 16 -15.19 0.69 -9.03
CA ALA A 16 -14.79 -0.44 -9.82
C ALA A 16 -14.32 0.03 -11.20
N LEU A 17 -13.27 -0.61 -11.72
CA LEU A 17 -12.97 -0.54 -13.14
C LEU A 17 -13.91 -1.48 -13.89
N GLU A 18 -14.19 -1.10 -15.13
CA GLU A 18 -14.74 -2.02 -16.11
C GLU A 18 -13.74 -3.16 -16.34
N VAL A 19 -14.21 -4.40 -16.24
CA VAL A 19 -13.39 -5.58 -16.49
C VAL A 19 -13.36 -5.90 -17.98
N ALA A 20 -12.32 -6.59 -18.45
CA ALA A 20 -12.29 -7.03 -19.84
C ALA A 20 -13.47 -7.95 -20.17
N HIS A 21 -14.18 -7.65 -21.25
CA HIS A 21 -15.16 -8.55 -21.86
C HIS A 21 -14.46 -9.40 -22.92
N LEU A 22 -14.38 -10.71 -22.66
CA LEU A 22 -13.63 -11.65 -23.47
C LEU A 22 -14.53 -12.68 -24.13
N ASP A 23 -14.37 -12.82 -25.44
CA ASP A 23 -14.82 -13.98 -26.18
C ASP A 23 -13.67 -15.00 -26.28
N TRP A 24 -14.03 -16.27 -26.35
CA TRP A 24 -13.07 -17.37 -26.44
C TRP A 24 -13.30 -18.18 -27.72
N PRO A 25 -13.13 -17.55 -28.91
CA PRO A 25 -13.30 -18.23 -30.18
C PRO A 25 -12.26 -19.34 -30.32
N ARG A 26 -12.68 -20.45 -30.92
CA ARG A 26 -11.79 -21.53 -31.33
C ARG A 26 -11.21 -21.20 -32.70
N ASP A 27 -9.90 -21.35 -32.84
CA ASP A 27 -9.25 -21.29 -34.13
C ASP A 27 -9.44 -22.59 -34.93
N ASP A 28 -8.93 -22.61 -36.15
CA ASP A 28 -9.02 -23.77 -37.06
C ASP A 28 -8.35 -25.05 -36.50
N ASN A 29 -7.54 -24.94 -35.44
CA ASN A 29 -6.88 -26.03 -34.74
C ASN A 29 -7.58 -26.42 -33.42
N ASP A 30 -8.84 -26.00 -33.22
CA ASP A 30 -9.64 -26.20 -32.01
C ASP A 30 -9.02 -25.58 -30.74
N SER A 31 -8.17 -24.56 -30.92
CA SER A 31 -7.51 -23.84 -29.83
C SER A 31 -8.23 -22.53 -29.50
N GLU A 32 -8.46 -22.29 -28.22
CA GLU A 32 -9.08 -21.05 -27.72
C GLU A 32 -8.02 -20.00 -27.36
N ALA A 33 -8.25 -18.75 -27.76
CA ALA A 33 -7.45 -17.60 -27.36
C ALA A 33 -8.35 -16.43 -26.95
N PRO A 34 -7.99 -15.65 -25.91
CA PRO A 34 -8.81 -14.55 -25.46
C PRO A 34 -8.87 -13.44 -26.51
N HIS A 35 -10.09 -13.12 -26.94
CA HIS A 35 -10.41 -12.04 -27.86
C HIS A 35 -11.15 -10.93 -27.12
N SER A 36 -10.66 -9.69 -27.23
CA SER A 36 -11.32 -8.54 -26.64
C SER A 36 -12.44 -8.05 -27.55
N SER A 37 -13.70 -8.23 -27.15
CA SER A 37 -14.85 -7.75 -27.94
C SER A 37 -14.86 -6.22 -28.06
N ALA A 38 -14.34 -5.51 -27.05
CA ALA A 38 -14.28 -4.05 -27.03
C ALA A 38 -13.29 -3.45 -28.05
N PHE A 39 -12.20 -4.17 -28.35
CA PHE A 39 -11.16 -3.72 -29.26
C PHE A 39 -11.09 -4.50 -30.58
N ASP A 40 -11.94 -5.53 -30.71
CA ASP A 40 -11.98 -6.46 -31.85
C ASP A 40 -10.59 -7.00 -32.19
N ASP A 41 -9.84 -7.43 -31.17
CA ASP A 41 -8.46 -7.88 -31.31
C ASP A 41 -8.11 -8.99 -30.31
N VAL A 42 -7.12 -9.82 -30.66
CA VAL A 42 -6.62 -10.89 -29.80
C VAL A 42 -5.56 -10.36 -28.83
N TYR A 43 -5.53 -10.88 -27.60
CA TYR A 43 -4.45 -10.53 -26.65
C TYR A 43 -3.11 -11.18 -27.02
N PHE A 44 -3.14 -12.39 -27.58
CA PHE A 44 -1.96 -13.07 -28.11
C PHE A 44 -2.34 -14.17 -29.10
N SER A 45 -1.39 -14.56 -29.97
CA SER A 45 -1.46 -15.80 -30.73
C SER A 45 -1.06 -16.98 -29.83
N ARG A 46 -1.86 -18.06 -29.76
CA ARG A 46 -1.54 -19.21 -28.89
C ARG A 46 -0.29 -19.99 -29.34
N HIS A 47 -0.04 -20.06 -30.65
CA HIS A 47 1.11 -20.82 -31.19
C HIS A 47 2.42 -20.03 -31.21
N ASP A 48 2.37 -18.70 -31.10
CA ASP A 48 3.54 -17.83 -31.33
C ASP A 48 3.68 -16.69 -30.29
N GLY A 49 2.72 -16.52 -29.39
CA GLY A 49 2.63 -15.37 -28.47
C GLY A 49 3.84 -15.23 -27.55
N ARG A 50 4.29 -16.33 -26.95
CA ARG A 50 5.51 -16.32 -26.12
C ARG A 50 6.75 -15.97 -26.95
N ALA A 51 6.93 -16.58 -28.12
CA ALA A 51 8.09 -16.31 -28.98
C ALA A 51 8.07 -14.86 -29.48
N GLU A 52 6.90 -14.32 -29.80
CA GLU A 52 6.70 -12.91 -30.14
C GLU A 52 7.08 -12.01 -28.95
N THR A 53 6.59 -12.29 -27.75
CA THR A 53 6.96 -11.56 -26.52
C THR A 53 8.47 -11.61 -26.26
N GLU A 54 9.09 -12.79 -26.36
CA GLU A 54 10.53 -12.95 -26.17
C GLU A 54 11.32 -12.16 -27.23
N HIS A 55 10.91 -12.20 -28.50
CA HIS A 55 11.54 -11.43 -29.58
C HIS A 55 11.39 -9.92 -29.39
N VAL A 56 10.15 -9.46 -29.19
CA VAL A 56 9.79 -8.04 -29.17
C VAL A 56 10.25 -7.38 -27.89
N PHE A 57 9.94 -7.95 -26.72
CA PHE A 57 10.11 -7.24 -25.45
C PHE A 57 11.37 -7.65 -24.71
N ILE A 58 11.72 -8.95 -24.70
CA ILE A 58 12.88 -9.45 -23.96
C ILE A 58 14.18 -9.17 -24.73
N ASN A 59 14.26 -9.64 -25.97
CA ASN A 59 15.47 -9.55 -26.79
C ASN A 59 15.73 -8.13 -27.30
N ALA A 60 14.71 -7.41 -27.77
CA ALA A 60 14.91 -6.06 -28.30
C ALA A 60 15.30 -5.03 -27.23
N ASN A 61 14.95 -5.26 -25.95
CA ASN A 61 15.45 -4.50 -24.80
C ASN A 61 16.81 -4.99 -24.28
N ARG A 62 17.38 -6.07 -24.85
CA ARG A 62 18.63 -6.72 -24.42
C ARG A 62 18.56 -7.17 -22.95
N LEU A 63 17.42 -7.71 -22.53
CA LEU A 63 17.22 -8.07 -21.13
C LEU A 63 18.19 -9.17 -20.67
N PRO A 64 18.45 -10.26 -21.42
CA PRO A 64 19.39 -11.29 -20.96
C PRO A 64 20.78 -10.73 -20.59
N GLU A 65 21.36 -9.88 -21.44
CA GLU A 65 22.67 -9.29 -21.21
C GLU A 65 22.65 -8.27 -20.06
N ARG A 66 21.62 -7.41 -20.01
CA ARG A 66 21.51 -6.38 -18.99
C ARG A 66 21.21 -6.93 -17.60
N LEU A 67 20.39 -7.98 -17.52
CA LEU A 67 20.07 -8.66 -16.27
C LEU A 67 21.27 -9.45 -15.74
N ALA A 68 22.02 -10.13 -16.62
CA ALA A 68 23.26 -10.82 -16.22
C ALA A 68 24.33 -9.85 -15.70
N ALA A 69 24.44 -8.66 -16.28
CA ALA A 69 25.36 -7.63 -15.84
C ALA A 69 24.87 -6.82 -14.62
N TRP A 70 23.66 -7.07 -14.11
CA TRP A 70 23.05 -6.22 -13.08
C TRP A 70 23.65 -6.46 -11.70
N GLN A 71 24.31 -5.45 -11.13
CA GLN A 71 24.92 -5.49 -9.80
C GLN A 71 24.44 -4.34 -8.89
N GLY A 72 23.38 -3.63 -9.29
CA GLY A 72 22.88 -2.47 -8.54
C GLY A 72 22.18 -2.87 -7.22
N PRO A 73 22.23 -2.03 -6.18
CA PRO A 73 21.52 -2.26 -4.91
C PRO A 73 19.98 -2.10 -5.04
N ARG A 74 19.56 -1.36 -6.07
CA ARG A 74 18.15 -1.20 -6.48
C ARG A 74 17.72 -2.33 -7.43
N PRO A 75 16.42 -2.63 -7.53
CA PRO A 75 15.93 -3.54 -8.54
C PRO A 75 16.16 -3.02 -9.96
N PHE A 76 16.23 -3.94 -10.91
CA PHE A 76 16.01 -3.63 -12.32
C PHE A 76 14.50 -3.39 -12.52
N VAL A 77 14.11 -2.25 -13.07
CA VAL A 77 12.71 -1.86 -13.20
C VAL A 77 12.23 -1.97 -14.64
N ILE A 78 11.20 -2.77 -14.89
CA ILE A 78 10.53 -2.89 -16.18
C ILE A 78 9.16 -2.20 -16.08
N GLY A 79 8.90 -1.26 -16.98
CA GLY A 79 7.61 -0.59 -17.13
C GLY A 79 6.85 -1.13 -18.33
N GLU A 80 5.54 -1.30 -18.22
CA GLU A 80 4.67 -1.76 -19.30
C GLU A 80 3.40 -0.93 -19.40
N THR A 81 2.90 -0.84 -20.62
CA THR A 81 1.58 -0.27 -20.90
C THR A 81 0.66 -1.36 -21.44
N GLY A 82 -0.44 -1.65 -20.73
CA GLY A 82 -1.37 -2.73 -21.08
C GLY A 82 -0.90 -4.09 -20.60
N PHE A 83 -1.24 -4.43 -19.34
CA PHE A 83 -0.90 -5.73 -18.74
C PHE A 83 -1.52 -6.91 -19.50
N GLY A 84 -2.78 -6.76 -19.92
CA GLY A 84 -3.58 -7.78 -20.56
C GLY A 84 -3.61 -9.09 -19.79
N THR A 85 -2.98 -10.12 -20.34
CA THR A 85 -2.94 -11.48 -19.76
C THR A 85 -1.74 -11.69 -18.81
N GLY A 86 -0.81 -10.73 -18.74
CA GLY A 86 0.42 -10.85 -17.97
C GLY A 86 1.55 -11.63 -18.64
N LEU A 87 1.37 -12.09 -19.89
CA LEU A 87 2.38 -12.90 -20.61
C LEU A 87 3.76 -12.23 -20.66
N ASN A 88 3.83 -10.96 -21.02
CA ASN A 88 5.09 -10.21 -21.06
C ASN A 88 5.81 -10.20 -19.71
N MET A 89 5.04 -10.01 -18.63
CA MET A 89 5.57 -9.98 -17.27
C MET A 89 6.05 -11.36 -16.80
N LEU A 90 5.35 -12.44 -17.18
CA LEU A 90 5.79 -13.81 -16.93
C LEU A 90 7.08 -14.14 -17.69
N CYS A 91 7.19 -13.74 -18.96
CA CYS A 91 8.42 -13.86 -19.74
C CYS A 91 9.58 -13.07 -19.13
N ALA A 92 9.33 -11.83 -18.67
CA ALA A 92 10.33 -11.01 -18.02
C ALA A 92 10.81 -11.61 -16.70
N TRP A 93 9.89 -12.14 -15.89
CA TRP A 93 10.21 -12.87 -14.66
C TRP A 93 11.06 -14.11 -14.98
N ALA A 94 10.67 -14.92 -15.97
CA ALA A 94 11.44 -16.09 -16.37
C ALA A 94 12.85 -15.74 -16.88
N ALA A 95 12.98 -14.67 -17.68
CA ALA A 95 14.28 -14.17 -18.15
C ALA A 95 15.15 -13.70 -16.98
N PHE A 96 14.56 -13.01 -15.99
CA PHE A 96 15.26 -12.57 -14.79
C PHE A 96 15.80 -13.73 -13.96
N GLU A 97 14.99 -14.75 -13.68
CA GLU A 97 15.46 -15.93 -12.92
C GLU A 97 16.57 -16.67 -13.66
N ARG A 98 16.52 -16.70 -15.00
CA ARG A 98 17.52 -17.37 -15.83
C ARG A 98 18.85 -16.64 -15.87
N HIS A 99 18.83 -15.31 -15.91
CA HIS A 99 20.02 -14.51 -16.24
C HIS A 99 20.56 -13.67 -15.09
N ALA A 100 19.73 -13.20 -14.17
CA ALA A 100 20.15 -12.26 -13.14
C ALA A 100 20.89 -12.95 -11.98
N PRO A 101 21.93 -12.32 -11.40
CA PRO A 101 22.64 -12.86 -10.24
C PRO A 101 21.71 -12.98 -9.03
N ALA A 102 22.01 -13.89 -8.10
CA ALA A 102 21.14 -14.21 -6.96
C ALA A 102 20.78 -13.01 -6.06
N THR A 103 21.63 -11.98 -6.03
CA THR A 103 21.45 -10.75 -5.26
C THR A 103 20.57 -9.71 -5.96
N ALA A 104 20.35 -9.83 -7.27
CA ALA A 104 19.54 -8.88 -8.02
C ALA A 104 18.06 -9.04 -7.67
N ARG A 105 17.30 -7.96 -7.83
CA ARG A 105 15.84 -7.90 -7.66
C ARG A 105 15.19 -7.34 -8.92
N LEU A 106 13.95 -7.74 -9.20
CA LEU A 106 13.15 -7.29 -10.33
C LEU A 106 11.92 -6.54 -9.80
N HIS A 107 11.62 -5.40 -10.40
CA HIS A 107 10.40 -4.66 -10.14
C HIS A 107 9.67 -4.42 -11.46
N LEU A 108 8.48 -5.00 -11.55
CA LEU A 108 7.59 -4.88 -12.69
C LEU A 108 6.54 -3.80 -12.38
N VAL A 109 6.34 -2.87 -13.31
CA VAL A 109 5.31 -1.82 -13.21
C VAL A 109 4.47 -1.91 -14.47
N SER A 110 3.18 -2.20 -14.36
CA SER A 110 2.30 -2.31 -15.53
C SER A 110 1.02 -1.52 -15.34
N THR A 111 0.55 -0.85 -16.39
CA THR A 111 -0.76 -0.18 -16.39
C THR A 111 -1.82 -1.06 -17.05
N GLU A 112 -3.04 -1.06 -16.52
CA GLU A 112 -4.17 -1.79 -17.09
C GLU A 112 -5.47 -1.01 -16.89
N ARG A 113 -6.21 -0.79 -17.97
CA ARG A 113 -7.50 -0.05 -17.95
C ARG A 113 -8.68 -1.01 -17.77
N PHE A 114 -8.60 -2.20 -18.34
CA PHE A 114 -9.65 -3.22 -18.36
C PHE A 114 -9.09 -4.52 -17.78
N PRO A 115 -8.88 -4.61 -16.45
CA PRO A 115 -8.34 -5.83 -15.86
C PRO A 115 -9.27 -7.01 -16.10
N MET A 116 -8.71 -8.18 -16.40
CA MET A 116 -9.48 -9.42 -16.49
C MET A 116 -10.09 -9.77 -15.14
N THR A 117 -11.19 -10.52 -15.17
CA THR A 117 -11.63 -11.23 -13.96
C THR A 117 -10.56 -12.25 -13.55
N ARG A 118 -10.57 -12.68 -12.29
CA ARG A 118 -9.62 -13.70 -11.83
C ARG A 118 -9.75 -14.99 -12.66
N ASP A 119 -10.99 -15.41 -12.92
CA ASP A 119 -11.29 -16.65 -13.65
C ASP A 119 -10.83 -16.56 -15.11
N ASP A 120 -11.05 -15.42 -15.76
CA ASP A 120 -10.57 -15.19 -17.13
C ASP A 120 -9.03 -15.15 -17.21
N LEU A 121 -8.38 -14.52 -16.23
CA LEU A 121 -6.91 -14.51 -16.15
C LEU A 121 -6.38 -15.94 -15.97
N GLU A 122 -6.94 -16.70 -15.04
CA GLU A 122 -6.56 -18.09 -14.80
C GLU A 122 -6.74 -18.93 -16.07
N ARG A 123 -7.88 -18.80 -16.75
CA ARG A 123 -8.14 -19.46 -18.03
C ARG A 123 -7.13 -19.05 -19.10
N ALA A 124 -6.83 -17.76 -19.24
CA ALA A 124 -5.88 -17.26 -20.24
C ALA A 124 -4.48 -17.83 -20.04
N LEU A 125 -4.06 -17.96 -18.78
CA LEU A 125 -2.72 -18.43 -18.42
C LEU A 125 -2.53 -19.94 -18.60
N THR A 126 -3.61 -20.73 -18.72
CA THR A 126 -3.52 -22.17 -19.08
C THR A 126 -2.87 -22.40 -20.45
N ALA A 127 -2.84 -21.39 -21.32
CA ALA A 127 -2.16 -21.44 -22.61
C ALA A 127 -0.63 -21.59 -22.47
N TRP A 128 -0.06 -21.32 -21.29
CA TRP A 128 1.38 -21.32 -21.04
C TRP A 128 1.75 -22.23 -19.85
N PRO A 129 1.65 -23.57 -19.99
CA PRO A 129 1.92 -24.51 -18.90
C PRO A 129 3.32 -24.36 -18.28
N GLU A 130 4.31 -23.90 -19.04
CA GLU A 130 5.66 -23.64 -18.54
C GLU A 130 5.72 -22.52 -17.48
N PHE A 131 4.72 -21.65 -17.44
CA PHE A 131 4.60 -20.58 -16.46
C PHE A 131 3.65 -20.92 -15.32
N HIS A 132 3.20 -22.17 -15.20
CA HIS A 132 2.21 -22.61 -14.20
C HIS A 132 2.44 -22.04 -12.80
N ASP A 133 3.65 -22.20 -12.23
CA ASP A 133 3.92 -21.76 -10.86
C ASP A 133 3.89 -20.22 -10.71
N LYS A 134 4.35 -19.52 -11.75
CA LYS A 134 4.32 -18.04 -11.79
C LYS A 134 2.90 -17.53 -11.97
N ALA A 135 2.11 -18.19 -12.82
CA ALA A 135 0.70 -17.91 -13.03
C ALA A 135 -0.10 -18.15 -11.75
N ALA A 136 0.12 -19.26 -11.06
CA ALA A 136 -0.51 -19.57 -9.78
C ALA A 136 -0.23 -18.49 -8.73
N CYS A 137 1.02 -18.02 -8.62
CA CYS A 137 1.40 -16.94 -7.72
C CYS A 137 0.68 -15.62 -8.05
N LEU A 138 0.62 -15.26 -9.33
CA LEU A 138 -0.07 -14.07 -9.81
C LEU A 138 -1.58 -14.14 -9.51
N THR A 139 -2.24 -15.24 -9.89
CA THR A 139 -3.67 -15.45 -9.72
C THR A 139 -4.09 -15.46 -8.25
N ALA A 140 -3.27 -16.06 -7.37
CA ALA A 140 -3.52 -16.08 -5.93
C ALA A 140 -3.57 -14.67 -5.31
N GLN A 141 -2.86 -13.71 -5.90
CA GLN A 141 -2.80 -12.31 -5.44
C GLN A 141 -3.57 -11.34 -6.35
N TRP A 142 -4.33 -11.84 -7.33
CA TRP A 142 -4.99 -10.97 -8.31
C TRP A 142 -5.94 -9.97 -7.62
N PRO A 143 -5.72 -8.64 -7.79
CA PRO A 143 -6.47 -7.64 -7.05
C PRO A 143 -7.90 -7.48 -7.56
N ALA A 144 -8.80 -7.05 -6.68
CA ALA A 144 -10.10 -6.54 -7.10
C ALA A 144 -9.92 -5.37 -8.09
N PRO A 145 -10.81 -5.20 -9.09
CA PRO A 145 -10.69 -4.17 -10.12
C PRO A 145 -11.04 -2.81 -9.55
N VAL A 146 -10.18 -2.25 -8.70
CA VAL A 146 -10.31 -0.95 -8.06
C VAL A 146 -9.22 -0.05 -8.61
N ALA A 147 -9.56 1.15 -9.07
CA ALA A 147 -8.57 2.09 -9.58
C ALA A 147 -7.51 2.44 -8.52
N GLY A 148 -6.24 2.46 -8.92
CA GLY A 148 -5.13 2.71 -8.00
C GLY A 148 -3.89 1.87 -8.31
N VAL A 149 -2.99 1.77 -7.35
CA VAL A 149 -1.78 0.93 -7.43
C VAL A 149 -1.96 -0.29 -6.54
N HIS A 150 -1.74 -1.48 -7.10
CA HIS A 150 -1.78 -2.74 -6.38
C HIS A 150 -0.41 -3.40 -6.42
N ARG A 151 0.29 -3.39 -5.29
CA ARG A 151 1.54 -4.15 -5.13
C ARG A 151 1.27 -5.62 -4.85
N LEU A 152 1.97 -6.49 -5.58
CA LEU A 152 1.99 -7.94 -5.45
C LEU A 152 3.45 -8.39 -5.25
N ARG A 153 3.67 -9.33 -4.34
CA ARG A 153 4.98 -9.97 -4.13
C ARG A 153 4.96 -11.32 -4.81
N LEU A 154 5.57 -11.40 -5.99
CA LEU A 154 5.54 -12.60 -6.82
C LEU A 154 6.60 -13.63 -6.40
N SER A 155 7.71 -13.17 -5.81
CA SER A 155 8.69 -14.03 -5.13
C SER A 155 9.49 -13.21 -4.12
N GLU A 156 10.52 -13.80 -3.49
CA GLU A 156 11.49 -13.06 -2.66
C GLU A 156 12.22 -11.94 -3.42
N ARG A 157 12.32 -12.07 -4.76
CA ARG A 157 13.15 -11.18 -5.59
C ARG A 157 12.34 -10.41 -6.63
N VAL A 158 11.03 -10.65 -6.75
CA VAL A 158 10.19 -10.09 -7.82
C VAL A 158 8.94 -9.45 -7.23
N ILE A 159 8.76 -8.17 -7.53
CA ILE A 159 7.58 -7.38 -7.18
C ILE A 159 6.87 -6.93 -8.46
N LEU A 160 5.55 -6.92 -8.44
CA LEU A 160 4.70 -6.34 -9.48
C LEU A 160 3.81 -5.25 -8.88
N ASP A 161 3.87 -4.04 -9.45
CA ASP A 161 2.89 -2.98 -9.22
C ASP A 161 1.94 -2.90 -10.42
N LEU A 162 0.67 -3.24 -10.19
CA LEU A 162 -0.41 -3.08 -11.15
C LEU A 162 -1.09 -1.73 -10.96
N HIS A 163 -0.95 -0.85 -11.95
CA HIS A 163 -1.58 0.45 -11.98
C HIS A 163 -2.90 0.37 -12.76
N PHE A 164 -3.98 0.21 -12.01
CA PHE A 164 -5.33 0.10 -12.52
C PHE A 164 -5.90 1.48 -12.88
N GLY A 165 -6.07 1.73 -14.18
CA GLY A 165 -6.56 2.98 -14.77
C GLY A 165 -5.94 3.27 -16.16
N ASP A 166 -6.22 4.46 -16.70
CA ASP A 166 -5.63 4.90 -17.99
C ASP A 166 -4.09 4.98 -17.93
N SER A 167 -3.40 4.47 -18.94
CA SER A 167 -1.94 4.37 -18.95
C SER A 167 -1.24 5.73 -18.81
N ALA A 168 -1.70 6.77 -19.52
CA ALA A 168 -1.08 8.09 -19.44
C ALA A 168 -1.32 8.75 -18.08
N GLU A 169 -2.54 8.63 -17.55
CA GLU A 169 -2.87 9.14 -16.21
C GLU A 169 -2.06 8.44 -15.12
N ARG A 170 -2.01 7.10 -15.15
CA ARG A 170 -1.34 6.27 -14.15
C ARG A 170 0.17 6.46 -14.15
N LEU A 171 0.83 6.45 -15.32
CA LEU A 171 2.25 6.81 -15.41
C LEU A 171 2.48 8.29 -15.06
N GLY A 172 1.48 9.14 -15.31
CA GLY A 172 1.38 10.52 -14.85
C GLY A 172 1.50 10.68 -13.33
N GLN A 173 1.08 9.68 -12.56
CA GLN A 173 1.13 9.63 -11.10
C GLN A 173 2.19 8.66 -10.54
N LEU A 174 2.96 7.98 -11.40
CA LEU A 174 4.06 7.12 -10.97
C LEU A 174 5.15 7.96 -10.29
N ASP A 175 5.44 7.64 -9.03
CA ASP A 175 6.61 8.13 -8.30
C ASP A 175 7.65 7.00 -8.30
N GLY A 176 8.50 6.97 -9.32
CA GLY A 176 9.43 5.87 -9.60
C GLY A 176 10.23 6.12 -10.88
N ARG A 177 11.15 5.22 -11.21
CA ARG A 177 11.93 5.27 -12.45
C ARG A 177 12.11 3.88 -13.07
N VAL A 178 12.16 3.82 -14.39
CA VAL A 178 12.15 2.59 -15.21
C VAL A 178 13.44 2.45 -16.02
N ASP A 179 13.96 1.22 -16.12
CA ASP A 179 15.14 0.86 -16.91
C ASP A 179 14.81 0.31 -18.31
N ALA A 180 13.66 -0.34 -18.47
CA ALA A 180 13.21 -0.87 -19.76
C ALA A 180 11.68 -0.76 -19.89
N TRP A 181 11.21 -0.35 -21.07
CA TRP A 181 9.79 -0.24 -21.38
C TRP A 181 9.32 -1.32 -22.35
N PHE A 182 8.22 -1.96 -21.99
CA PHE A 182 7.36 -2.73 -22.88
C PHE A 182 6.20 -1.83 -23.28
N LEU A 183 6.35 -1.15 -24.42
CA LEU A 183 5.30 -0.31 -24.96
C LEU A 183 4.34 -1.20 -25.76
N ASP A 184 3.43 -1.84 -25.03
CA ASP A 184 2.43 -2.76 -25.54
C ASP A 184 1.03 -2.12 -25.55
N GLY A 185 0.04 -2.89 -26.02
CA GLY A 185 -1.37 -2.51 -26.13
C GLY A 185 -1.93 -2.82 -27.51
N PHE A 186 -3.25 -2.74 -27.67
CA PHE A 186 -3.88 -2.98 -28.98
C PHE A 186 -3.31 -2.09 -30.07
N ALA A 187 -3.35 -2.59 -31.31
CA ALA A 187 -2.77 -1.90 -32.46
C ALA A 187 -3.21 -0.42 -32.52
N PRO A 188 -2.32 0.54 -32.87
CA PRO A 188 -2.67 1.96 -32.84
C PRO A 188 -3.89 2.36 -33.66
N SER A 189 -4.24 1.60 -34.70
CA SER A 189 -5.46 1.79 -35.48
C SER A 189 -6.74 1.36 -34.75
N LYS A 190 -6.65 0.44 -33.78
CA LYS A 190 -7.75 -0.10 -33.00
C LYS A 190 -7.92 0.58 -31.64
N ASN A 191 -6.83 1.09 -31.05
CA ASN A 191 -6.87 1.82 -29.78
C ASN A 191 -6.10 3.15 -29.83
N PRO A 192 -6.47 4.10 -30.69
CA PRO A 192 -5.74 5.37 -30.83
C PRO A 192 -5.72 6.20 -29.53
N GLU A 193 -6.68 6.03 -28.64
CA GLU A 193 -6.77 6.75 -27.35
C GLU A 193 -5.57 6.50 -26.43
N MET A 194 -4.98 5.30 -26.49
CA MET A 194 -3.79 4.98 -25.71
C MET A 194 -2.52 5.65 -26.27
N TRP A 195 -2.37 5.67 -27.60
CA TRP A 195 -1.13 6.07 -28.29
C TRP A 195 -1.01 7.60 -28.45
N GLN A 196 -1.18 8.33 -27.34
CA GLN A 196 -1.22 9.78 -27.30
C GLN A 196 0.11 10.39 -26.81
N PRO A 197 0.43 11.66 -27.17
CA PRO A 197 1.64 12.35 -26.72
C PRO A 197 1.85 12.34 -25.19
N ALA A 198 0.76 12.39 -24.43
CA ALA A 198 0.79 12.33 -22.97
C ALA A 198 1.43 11.02 -22.45
N LEU A 199 1.15 9.88 -23.10
CA LEU A 199 1.75 8.59 -22.73
C LEU A 199 3.26 8.60 -22.91
N PHE A 200 3.74 8.97 -24.10
CA PHE A 200 5.18 9.01 -24.41
C PHE A 200 5.93 9.98 -23.50
N THR A 201 5.31 11.12 -23.16
CA THR A 201 5.86 12.10 -22.21
C THR A 201 5.95 11.52 -20.80
N ALA A 202 4.92 10.80 -20.35
CA ALA A 202 4.92 10.14 -19.05
C ALA A 202 6.00 9.05 -18.97
N MET A 203 6.18 8.25 -20.04
CA MET A 203 7.25 7.26 -20.14
C MET A 203 8.64 7.91 -20.08
N ALA A 204 8.88 8.97 -20.86
CA ALA A 204 10.17 9.67 -20.85
C ALA A 204 10.50 10.24 -19.46
N ARG A 205 9.52 10.85 -18.78
CA ARG A 205 9.69 11.37 -17.41
C ARG A 205 9.97 10.27 -16.39
N ALA A 206 9.36 9.11 -16.56
CA ALA A 206 9.56 7.95 -15.69
C ALA A 206 10.81 7.14 -16.06
N SER A 207 11.54 7.48 -17.12
CA SER A 207 12.73 6.74 -17.54
C SER A 207 13.97 7.15 -16.74
N ARG A 208 14.86 6.19 -16.48
CA ARG A 208 16.24 6.48 -16.07
C ARG A 208 17.07 6.88 -17.31
N PRO A 209 18.21 7.60 -17.12
CA PRO A 209 19.20 7.75 -18.18
C PRO A 209 19.62 6.39 -18.76
N GLY A 210 19.60 6.28 -20.08
CA GLY A 210 19.88 5.03 -20.80
C GLY A 210 18.74 4.00 -20.78
N ALA A 211 17.54 4.34 -20.31
CA ALA A 211 16.42 3.41 -20.32
C ALA A 211 16.04 3.04 -21.77
N THR A 212 15.75 1.76 -21.99
CA THR A 212 15.37 1.26 -23.31
C THR A 212 13.85 1.20 -23.46
N PHE A 213 13.37 1.08 -24.69
CA PHE A 213 12.01 0.65 -24.98
C PHE A 213 11.98 -0.31 -26.16
N ALA A 214 10.94 -1.14 -26.22
CA ALA A 214 10.55 -1.89 -27.40
C ALA A 214 9.04 -1.90 -27.57
N THR A 215 8.57 -1.97 -28.82
CA THR A 215 7.16 -2.09 -29.18
C THR A 215 7.00 -2.84 -30.49
N PHE A 216 5.93 -3.64 -30.61
CA PHE A 216 5.64 -4.43 -31.82
C PHE A 216 5.28 -3.55 -33.04
N THR A 217 4.87 -2.30 -32.84
CA THR A 217 4.35 -1.43 -33.92
C THR A 217 5.41 -0.53 -34.53
N CYS A 218 5.29 -0.27 -35.84
CA CYS A 218 6.11 0.67 -36.62
C CYS A 218 5.35 1.92 -37.08
N ALA A 219 4.18 2.19 -36.47
CA ALA A 219 3.27 3.25 -36.87
C ALA A 219 3.89 4.66 -36.81
N GLY A 220 3.49 5.53 -37.76
CA GLY A 220 4.02 6.89 -37.89
C GLY A 220 3.79 7.76 -36.66
N VAL A 221 2.62 7.64 -36.02
CA VAL A 221 2.26 8.38 -34.80
C VAL A 221 3.18 8.03 -33.64
N VAL A 222 3.48 6.74 -33.45
CA VAL A 222 4.34 6.23 -32.38
C VAL A 222 5.78 6.71 -32.57
N LYS A 223 6.33 6.62 -33.79
CA LYS A 223 7.68 7.14 -34.11
C LYS A 223 7.83 8.62 -33.81
N ARG A 224 6.84 9.44 -34.19
CA ARG A 224 6.88 10.89 -33.94
C ARG A 224 6.72 11.20 -32.46
N GLY A 225 5.80 10.50 -31.78
CA GLY A 225 5.56 10.68 -30.34
C GLY A 225 6.77 10.33 -29.48
N LEU A 226 7.39 9.17 -29.70
CA LEU A 226 8.62 8.76 -29.01
C LEU A 226 9.77 9.74 -29.24
N LYS A 227 9.99 10.17 -30.49
CA LYS A 227 11.01 11.17 -30.82
C LYS A 227 10.75 12.50 -30.11
N ALA A 228 9.51 12.97 -30.12
CA ALA A 228 9.11 14.23 -29.47
C ALA A 228 9.28 14.16 -27.94
N ALA A 229 9.10 12.99 -27.33
CA ALA A 229 9.33 12.76 -25.90
C ALA A 229 10.81 12.62 -25.53
N GLY A 230 11.72 12.50 -26.51
CA GLY A 230 13.17 12.43 -26.30
C GLY A 230 13.80 11.06 -26.53
N PHE A 231 13.05 10.05 -26.95
CA PHE A 231 13.60 8.73 -27.27
C PHE A 231 14.27 8.72 -28.66
N ALA A 232 15.48 8.16 -28.71
CA ALA A 232 16.09 7.73 -29.96
C ALA A 232 15.53 6.35 -30.33
N TRP A 233 14.93 6.22 -31.51
CA TRP A 233 14.35 4.97 -31.98
C TRP A 233 15.02 4.49 -33.26
N ARG A 234 15.02 3.17 -33.44
CA ARG A 234 15.44 2.48 -34.66
C ARG A 234 14.39 1.43 -35.04
N LYS A 235 14.33 1.12 -36.33
CA LYS A 235 13.59 -0.03 -36.83
C LYS A 235 14.45 -1.29 -36.64
N VAL A 236 13.86 -2.36 -36.14
CA VAL A 236 14.50 -3.68 -36.01
C VAL A 236 13.58 -4.74 -36.64
N PRO A 237 14.09 -5.92 -37.02
CA PRO A 237 13.26 -6.98 -37.59
C PRO A 237 12.08 -7.33 -36.67
N GLY A 238 10.87 -7.40 -37.23
CA GLY A 238 9.68 -7.84 -36.50
C GLY A 238 9.63 -9.37 -36.36
N HIS A 239 8.67 -9.85 -35.57
CA HIS A 239 8.45 -11.28 -35.35
C HIS A 239 7.49 -11.86 -36.41
N GLY A 240 7.73 -13.11 -36.82
CA GLY A 240 6.87 -13.85 -37.74
C GLY A 240 6.63 -13.09 -39.07
N ARG A 241 5.36 -12.75 -39.34
CA ARG A 241 4.95 -12.04 -40.58
C ARG A 241 5.22 -10.53 -40.54
N LYS A 242 5.47 -9.93 -39.37
CA LYS A 242 5.72 -8.49 -39.23
C LYS A 242 7.15 -8.20 -39.68
N ARG A 243 7.32 -7.35 -40.70
CA ARG A 243 8.65 -7.03 -41.25
C ARG A 243 9.51 -6.20 -40.29
N GLU A 244 8.91 -5.21 -39.63
CA GLU A 244 9.64 -4.24 -38.82
C GLU A 244 8.87 -3.94 -37.53
N MET A 245 9.61 -3.75 -36.44
CA MET A 245 9.15 -3.23 -35.15
C MET A 245 10.08 -2.10 -34.67
N LEU A 246 9.79 -1.46 -33.54
CA LEU A 246 10.62 -0.38 -33.00
C LEU A 246 11.31 -0.80 -31.70
N ALA A 247 12.58 -0.39 -31.58
CA ALA A 247 13.33 -0.44 -30.34
C ALA A 247 14.17 0.84 -30.21
N GLY A 248 14.56 1.19 -29.00
CA GLY A 248 15.34 2.40 -28.79
C GLY A 248 15.66 2.66 -27.33
N GLU A 249 16.14 3.86 -27.06
CA GLU A 249 16.58 4.28 -25.73
C GLU A 249 16.46 5.79 -25.55
N ILE A 250 16.48 6.24 -24.30
CA ILE A 250 16.55 7.65 -23.93
C ILE A 250 17.83 7.88 -23.13
N GLU A 251 18.81 8.54 -23.73
CA GLU A 251 20.10 8.79 -23.09
C GLU A 251 19.94 9.76 -21.91
N THR A 252 19.29 10.90 -22.16
CA THR A 252 19.04 11.94 -21.16
C THR A 252 17.53 12.22 -21.09
N PRO A 253 16.81 11.64 -20.13
CA PRO A 253 15.40 11.95 -19.93
C PRO A 253 15.21 13.44 -19.57
N PRO A 254 14.07 14.05 -19.92
CA PRO A 254 13.83 15.46 -19.64
C PRO A 254 13.95 15.76 -18.14
N HIS A 255 14.78 16.74 -17.79
CA HIS A 255 14.86 17.25 -16.42
C HIS A 255 13.52 17.88 -16.04
N HIS A 256 12.80 17.26 -15.12
CA HIS A 256 11.51 17.76 -14.67
C HIS A 256 11.53 17.93 -13.15
N HIS A 257 11.18 19.12 -12.67
CA HIS A 257 10.84 19.33 -11.26
C HIS A 257 9.59 18.50 -10.98
N PRO A 258 9.64 17.41 -10.21
CA PRO A 258 8.56 16.42 -10.19
C PRO A 258 7.26 16.96 -9.57
N ARG A 259 7.33 18.10 -8.87
CA ARG A 259 6.28 18.62 -7.99
C ARG A 259 6.21 20.16 -8.00
N PRO A 260 5.95 20.83 -9.14
CA PRO A 260 5.96 22.29 -9.20
C PRO A 260 4.90 22.95 -8.30
N SER A 261 3.77 22.28 -8.06
CA SER A 261 2.71 22.76 -7.18
C SER A 261 2.90 22.37 -5.71
N THR A 262 3.83 21.47 -5.40
CA THR A 262 4.09 20.95 -4.05
C THR A 262 5.59 20.64 -3.84
N PRO A 263 6.49 21.60 -4.06
CA PRO A 263 7.93 21.33 -4.09
C PRO A 263 8.48 20.86 -2.74
N TRP A 264 7.82 21.20 -1.64
CA TRP A 264 8.09 20.68 -0.30
C TRP A 264 7.94 19.16 -0.16
N PHE A 265 7.17 18.50 -1.03
CA PHE A 265 7.08 17.02 -1.05
C PHE A 265 8.07 16.34 -2.00
N THR A 266 9.00 17.10 -2.59
CA THR A 266 10.08 16.52 -3.40
C THR A 266 10.88 15.54 -2.53
N PRO A 267 11.03 14.27 -2.96
CA PRO A 267 11.76 13.29 -2.18
C PRO A 267 13.23 13.72 -1.99
N PRO A 268 13.84 13.43 -0.83
CA PRO A 268 15.27 13.61 -0.67
C PRO A 268 16.03 12.69 -1.64
N THR A 269 17.26 13.08 -1.98
CA THR A 269 18.14 12.24 -2.80
C THR A 269 18.36 10.88 -2.15
N THR A 270 18.22 9.81 -2.93
CA THR A 270 18.45 8.44 -2.45
C THR A 270 19.90 8.27 -2.00
N LYS A 271 20.09 7.56 -0.89
CA LYS A 271 21.40 7.21 -0.33
C LYS A 271 21.49 5.71 -0.13
N PRO A 272 22.69 5.12 -0.16
CA PRO A 272 22.89 3.74 0.27
C PRO A 272 22.29 3.50 1.66
N ALA A 273 21.68 2.33 1.84
CA ALA A 273 21.09 1.91 3.10
C ALA A 273 21.57 0.49 3.39
N ARG A 274 22.78 0.36 3.93
CA ARG A 274 23.32 -0.97 4.30
C ARG A 274 22.77 -1.40 5.63
N HIS A 275 22.72 -0.47 6.58
CA HIS A 275 22.19 -0.69 7.92
C HIS A 275 21.18 0.39 8.32
N VAL A 276 19.97 -0.05 8.67
CA VAL A 276 18.88 0.82 9.11
C VAL A 276 18.48 0.48 10.55
N ALA A 277 18.45 1.48 11.43
CA ALA A 277 17.86 1.33 12.76
C ALA A 277 16.37 1.68 12.71
N VAL A 278 15.51 0.81 13.24
CA VAL A 278 14.06 1.06 13.35
C VAL A 278 13.71 1.14 14.83
N ILE A 279 13.19 2.27 15.28
CA ILE A 279 12.89 2.53 16.70
C ILE A 279 11.41 2.28 16.97
N GLY A 280 11.13 1.26 17.78
CA GLY A 280 9.80 0.78 18.14
C GLY A 280 9.42 -0.50 17.40
N ALA A 281 9.10 -1.57 18.11
CA ALA A 281 8.69 -2.86 17.53
C ALA A 281 7.17 -3.10 17.61
N GLY A 282 6.37 -2.03 17.49
CA GLY A 282 4.95 -2.14 17.16
C GLY A 282 4.72 -2.47 15.69
N LEU A 283 3.46 -2.48 15.26
CA LEU A 283 3.09 -2.84 13.89
C LEU A 283 3.77 -1.94 12.84
N ALA A 284 3.88 -0.63 13.09
CA ALA A 284 4.56 0.30 12.18
C ALA A 284 6.05 -0.03 12.00
N GLY A 285 6.79 -0.25 13.09
CA GLY A 285 8.22 -0.54 13.00
C GLY A 285 8.52 -1.94 12.49
N THR A 286 7.77 -2.95 12.93
CA THR A 286 7.99 -4.35 12.48
C THR A 286 7.69 -4.53 10.99
N THR A 287 6.64 -3.90 10.46
CA THR A 287 6.35 -3.91 9.01
C THR A 287 7.43 -3.18 8.21
N VAL A 288 7.95 -2.04 8.68
CA VAL A 288 9.09 -1.36 8.03
C VAL A 288 10.36 -2.22 8.06
N ALA A 289 10.68 -2.80 9.22
CA ALA A 289 11.85 -3.65 9.39
C ALA A 289 11.80 -4.86 8.46
N GLU A 290 10.64 -5.52 8.37
CA GLU A 290 10.44 -6.66 7.46
C GLU A 290 10.47 -6.24 5.99
N ALA A 291 9.86 -5.10 5.63
CA ALA A 291 9.93 -4.56 4.27
C ALA A 291 11.36 -4.21 3.83
N LEU A 292 12.22 -3.75 4.74
CA LEU A 292 13.63 -3.46 4.47
C LEU A 292 14.49 -4.73 4.43
N ALA A 293 14.30 -5.64 5.38
CA ALA A 293 15.08 -6.88 5.47
C ALA A 293 14.90 -7.76 4.23
N ARG A 294 13.67 -7.86 3.69
CA ARG A 294 13.39 -8.54 2.42
C ARG A 294 14.13 -7.96 1.22
N ARG A 295 14.53 -6.69 1.30
CA ARG A 295 15.27 -5.99 0.24
C ARG A 295 16.79 -6.14 0.41
N GLY A 296 17.24 -6.94 1.38
CA GLY A 296 18.64 -7.19 1.68
C GLY A 296 19.28 -6.13 2.59
N VAL A 297 18.49 -5.23 3.18
CA VAL A 297 18.98 -4.22 4.12
C VAL A 297 19.15 -4.85 5.50
N ALA A 298 20.30 -4.66 6.15
CA ALA A 298 20.47 -5.07 7.53
C ALA A 298 19.67 -4.14 8.44
N VAL A 299 18.84 -4.70 9.32
CA VAL A 299 17.98 -3.91 10.20
C VAL A 299 18.29 -4.19 11.67
N THR A 300 18.51 -3.14 12.45
CA THR A 300 18.40 -3.24 13.92
C THR A 300 17.05 -2.72 14.35
N LEU A 301 16.17 -3.61 14.81
CA LEU A 301 14.88 -3.25 15.37
C LEU A 301 15.03 -3.02 16.87
N ILE A 302 14.74 -1.82 17.35
CA ILE A 302 14.97 -1.40 18.73
C ILE A 302 13.66 -1.34 19.48
N GLU A 303 13.56 -2.02 20.61
CA GLU A 303 12.36 -2.07 21.45
C GLU A 303 12.73 -2.11 22.94
N ARG A 304 12.01 -1.37 23.78
CA ARG A 304 12.29 -1.34 25.22
C ARG A 304 11.75 -2.57 25.95
N GLU A 305 10.61 -3.08 25.50
CA GLU A 305 9.90 -4.21 26.11
C GLU A 305 10.00 -5.44 25.20
N ALA A 306 8.94 -5.72 24.44
CA ALA A 306 8.86 -6.82 23.49
C ALA A 306 8.10 -6.35 22.22
N PRO A 307 8.33 -6.98 21.05
CA PRO A 307 7.55 -6.71 19.86
C PRO A 307 6.04 -6.77 20.14
N GLY A 308 5.31 -5.75 19.71
CA GLY A 308 3.86 -5.63 19.95
C GLY A 308 3.46 -5.11 21.34
N ALA A 309 4.37 -4.89 22.29
CA ALA A 309 4.01 -4.51 23.67
C ALA A 309 3.26 -3.17 23.81
N GLY A 310 3.39 -2.25 22.84
CA GLY A 310 2.69 -0.97 22.81
C GLY A 310 1.24 -1.04 22.28
N GLY A 311 0.87 -0.11 21.38
CA GLY A 311 -0.48 -0.05 20.78
C GLY A 311 -0.87 -1.26 19.90
N SER A 312 0.05 -2.19 19.66
CA SER A 312 -0.11 -3.34 18.77
C SER A 312 -0.24 -4.67 19.52
N GLY A 313 -0.54 -4.64 20.83
CA GLY A 313 -0.52 -5.83 21.68
C GLY A 313 -1.90 -6.44 21.98
N ASN A 314 -2.95 -6.03 21.25
CA ASN A 314 -4.28 -6.61 21.46
C ASN A 314 -4.33 -8.06 20.98
N ARG A 315 -5.12 -8.91 21.63
CA ARG A 315 -5.32 -10.32 21.22
C ARG A 315 -5.88 -10.44 19.80
N GLN A 316 -6.88 -9.61 19.48
CA GLN A 316 -7.48 -9.52 18.15
C GLN A 316 -7.76 -8.05 17.83
N GLY A 317 -7.40 -7.62 16.61
CA GLY A 317 -7.73 -6.31 16.08
C GLY A 317 -8.48 -6.43 14.75
N ALA A 318 -9.51 -5.61 14.57
CA ALA A 318 -10.28 -5.59 13.33
C ALA A 318 -9.45 -5.02 12.16
N LEU A 319 -9.35 -5.78 11.07
CA LEU A 319 -8.80 -5.35 9.79
C LEU A 319 -9.95 -4.88 8.90
N TYR A 320 -10.30 -3.60 8.96
CA TYR A 320 -11.27 -2.97 8.07
C TYR A 320 -11.06 -1.46 7.99
N VAL A 321 -11.83 -0.79 7.14
CA VAL A 321 -11.79 0.68 6.99
C VAL A 321 -13.19 1.28 6.95
N LYS A 322 -13.41 2.32 7.74
CA LYS A 322 -14.62 3.16 7.65
C LYS A 322 -14.37 4.27 6.63
N LEU A 323 -14.79 4.05 5.39
CA LEU A 323 -14.63 5.00 4.28
C LEU A 323 -15.62 6.17 4.42
N ALA A 324 -15.19 7.37 4.05
CA ALA A 324 -16.07 8.54 4.05
C ALA A 324 -17.11 8.45 2.92
N ALA A 325 -18.26 9.12 3.09
CA ALA A 325 -19.27 9.17 2.04
C ALA A 325 -18.81 9.98 0.81
N GLU A 326 -17.90 10.93 1.00
CA GLU A 326 -17.29 11.70 -0.09
C GLU A 326 -15.85 11.22 -0.32
N THR A 327 -15.40 11.26 -1.58
CA THR A 327 -14.00 10.94 -1.89
C THR A 327 -13.05 11.90 -1.19
N ASN A 328 -12.04 11.34 -0.52
CA ASN A 328 -10.88 12.07 -0.05
C ASN A 328 -9.63 11.20 -0.09
N ALA A 329 -8.46 11.83 -0.01
CA ALA A 329 -7.17 11.14 -0.04
C ALA A 329 -7.00 10.14 1.11
N GLN A 330 -7.58 10.43 2.28
CA GLN A 330 -7.58 9.51 3.42
C GLN A 330 -8.31 8.20 3.09
N SER A 331 -9.52 8.27 2.52
CA SER A 331 -10.32 7.08 2.18
C SER A 331 -9.64 6.26 1.08
N ARG A 332 -9.03 6.94 0.09
CA ARG A 332 -8.19 6.29 -0.94
C ARG A 332 -7.01 5.53 -0.35
N MET A 333 -6.28 6.18 0.55
CA MET A 333 -5.13 5.57 1.23
C MET A 333 -5.55 4.36 2.08
N TYR A 334 -6.61 4.48 2.88
CA TYR A 334 -7.07 3.38 3.72
C TYR A 334 -7.65 2.22 2.90
N LEU A 335 -8.39 2.49 1.82
CA LEU A 335 -8.85 1.43 0.92
C LEU A 335 -7.67 0.68 0.29
N SER A 336 -6.69 1.41 -0.25
CA SER A 336 -5.47 0.81 -0.82
C SER A 336 -4.72 -0.02 0.23
N GLY A 337 -4.63 0.49 1.45
CA GLY A 337 -4.03 -0.19 2.58
C GLY A 337 -4.76 -1.48 2.97
N LEU A 338 -6.10 -1.46 3.07
CA LEU A 338 -6.90 -2.66 3.35
C LEU A 338 -6.68 -3.75 2.30
N LEU A 339 -6.77 -3.38 1.01
CA LEU A 339 -6.60 -4.30 -0.10
C LEU A 339 -5.19 -4.90 -0.12
N TYR A 340 -4.16 -4.09 0.16
CA TYR A 340 -2.79 -4.56 0.28
C TYR A 340 -2.61 -5.49 1.50
N SER A 341 -3.02 -5.06 2.69
CA SER A 341 -2.86 -5.81 3.94
C SER A 341 -3.49 -7.19 3.87
N ARG A 342 -4.67 -7.33 3.26
CA ARG A 342 -5.32 -8.63 3.06
C ARG A 342 -4.45 -9.58 2.24
N ARG A 343 -3.98 -9.16 1.06
CA ARG A 343 -3.12 -10.00 0.20
C ARG A 343 -1.79 -10.32 0.87
N TRP A 344 -1.21 -9.33 1.55
CA TRP A 344 0.02 -9.49 2.29
C TRP A 344 -0.12 -10.51 3.42
N LEU A 345 -1.20 -10.48 4.19
CA LEU A 345 -1.47 -11.47 5.25
C LEU A 345 -1.70 -12.87 4.67
N ALA A 346 -2.47 -13.01 3.59
CA ALA A 346 -2.67 -14.30 2.93
C ALA A 346 -1.37 -14.92 2.41
N THR A 347 -0.41 -14.08 1.98
CA THR A 347 0.93 -14.53 1.57
C THR A 347 1.83 -14.83 2.77
N LEU A 348 1.75 -14.00 3.81
CA LEU A 348 2.58 -14.13 5.00
C LEU A 348 2.18 -15.35 5.83
N ASP A 349 0.89 -15.62 5.95
CA ASP A 349 0.29 -16.65 6.80
C ASP A 349 -0.86 -17.37 6.08
N PRO A 350 -0.55 -18.21 5.08
CA PRO A 350 -1.56 -18.91 4.28
C PRO A 350 -2.39 -19.92 5.10
N GLU A 351 -1.89 -20.35 6.24
CA GLU A 351 -2.58 -21.27 7.17
C GLU A 351 -3.54 -20.54 8.13
N HIS A 352 -3.64 -19.21 8.05
CA HIS A 352 -4.59 -18.39 8.85
C HIS A 352 -4.44 -18.64 10.37
N THR A 353 -3.20 -18.72 10.85
CA THR A 353 -2.85 -18.95 12.26
C THR A 353 -2.84 -17.68 13.10
N ILE A 354 -2.60 -16.52 12.48
CA ILE A 354 -2.53 -15.21 13.16
C ILE A 354 -3.59 -14.23 12.66
N TRP A 355 -4.42 -14.62 11.70
CA TRP A 355 -5.46 -13.79 11.13
C TRP A 355 -6.55 -14.65 10.50
N ASP A 356 -7.70 -14.05 10.24
CA ASP A 356 -8.83 -14.67 9.58
C ASP A 356 -9.56 -13.61 8.75
N ASP A 357 -9.89 -13.93 7.50
CA ASP A 357 -10.70 -13.12 6.58
C ASP A 357 -12.19 -13.46 6.65
N CYS A 358 -12.68 -13.80 7.85
CA CYS A 358 -14.09 -14.10 8.14
C CYS A 358 -15.10 -13.04 7.70
N GLY A 359 -14.65 -11.83 7.34
CA GLY A 359 -15.48 -10.69 6.99
C GLY A 359 -15.73 -9.75 8.16
N VAL A 360 -16.09 -8.50 7.83
CA VAL A 360 -16.45 -7.46 8.80
C VAL A 360 -17.80 -6.84 8.43
N LEU A 361 -18.73 -6.82 9.39
CA LEU A 361 -19.99 -6.08 9.30
C LEU A 361 -19.86 -4.73 10.01
N GLN A 362 -20.01 -3.63 9.27
CA GLN A 362 -20.09 -2.29 9.81
C GLN A 362 -21.56 -1.87 9.95
N LEU A 363 -22.12 -2.03 11.15
CA LEU A 363 -23.53 -1.76 11.43
C LEU A 363 -23.86 -0.26 11.38
N ALA A 364 -25.07 0.03 10.94
CA ALA A 364 -25.69 1.34 10.99
C ALA A 364 -26.68 1.44 12.15
N THR A 365 -26.16 1.48 13.39
CA THR A 365 -26.95 1.51 14.64
C THR A 365 -27.68 2.84 14.88
N SER A 366 -27.59 3.80 13.97
CA SER A 366 -28.33 5.07 14.04
C SER A 366 -28.78 5.51 12.65
N GLU A 367 -29.88 6.27 12.60
CA GLU A 367 -30.42 6.82 11.35
C GLU A 367 -29.38 7.71 10.62
N ARG A 368 -28.53 8.43 11.38
CA ARG A 368 -27.44 9.22 10.83
C ARG A 368 -26.40 8.36 10.13
N GLU A 369 -25.99 7.25 10.74
CA GLU A 369 -25.03 6.33 10.15
C GLU A 369 -25.63 5.60 8.93
N ALA A 370 -26.91 5.19 9.00
CA ALA A 370 -27.62 4.59 7.87
C ALA A 370 -27.65 5.54 6.65
N LYS A 371 -28.01 6.81 6.86
CA LYS A 371 -27.97 7.85 5.81
C LYS A 371 -26.56 8.06 5.25
N ARG A 372 -25.52 8.01 6.09
CA ARG A 372 -24.12 8.12 5.67
C ARG A 372 -23.70 6.93 4.80
N GLN A 373 -24.04 5.70 5.21
CA GLN A 373 -23.71 4.48 4.47
C GLN A 373 -24.46 4.41 3.13
N ALA A 374 -25.73 4.79 3.09
CA ALA A 374 -26.49 4.89 1.85
C ALA A 374 -25.85 5.89 0.87
N ARG A 375 -25.41 7.05 1.37
CA ARG A 375 -24.69 8.03 0.54
C ARG A 375 -23.32 7.53 0.07
N PHE A 376 -22.60 6.80 0.93
CA PHE A 376 -21.36 6.13 0.55
C PHE A 376 -21.58 5.16 -0.62
N LEU A 377 -22.59 4.27 -0.53
CA LEU A 377 -22.91 3.31 -1.59
C LEU A 377 -23.34 4.01 -2.89
N ALA A 378 -24.11 5.10 -2.79
CA ALA A 378 -24.52 5.88 -3.96
C ALA A 378 -23.33 6.59 -4.65
N ASN A 379 -22.33 7.03 -3.88
CA ASN A 379 -21.18 7.77 -4.39
C ASN A 379 -20.02 6.85 -4.84
N HIS A 380 -19.99 5.60 -4.38
CA HIS A 380 -18.87 4.69 -4.58
C HIS A 380 -19.34 3.32 -5.06
N ALA A 381 -19.32 3.14 -6.39
CA ALA A 381 -19.61 1.86 -7.04
C ALA A 381 -18.40 0.90 -6.93
N LEU A 382 -18.04 0.50 -5.71
CA LEU A 382 -16.97 -0.48 -5.47
C LEU A 382 -17.44 -1.91 -5.79
N PRO A 383 -16.53 -2.82 -6.17
CA PRO A 383 -16.89 -4.23 -6.37
C PRO A 383 -17.49 -4.84 -5.09
N THR A 384 -18.50 -5.71 -5.24
CA THR A 384 -19.18 -6.39 -4.11
C THR A 384 -18.23 -7.22 -3.25
N GLN A 385 -17.15 -7.75 -3.84
CA GLN A 385 -16.06 -8.43 -3.13
C GLN A 385 -15.24 -7.51 -2.20
N VAL A 386 -15.34 -6.19 -2.37
CA VAL A 386 -14.71 -5.19 -1.48
C VAL A 386 -15.68 -4.76 -0.40
N VAL A 387 -16.88 -4.34 -0.80
CA VAL A 387 -17.92 -3.89 0.12
C VAL A 387 -19.30 -4.01 -0.54
N THR A 388 -20.31 -4.43 0.23
CA THR A 388 -21.71 -4.37 -0.18
C THR A 388 -22.58 -3.80 0.94
N GLY A 389 -23.68 -3.15 0.59
CA GLY A 389 -24.76 -2.91 1.55
C GLY A 389 -25.45 -4.22 1.90
N VAL A 390 -25.90 -4.33 3.15
CA VAL A 390 -26.72 -5.44 3.64
C VAL A 390 -27.87 -4.93 4.51
N ASP A 391 -29.01 -5.60 4.45
CA ASP A 391 -30.08 -5.39 5.43
C ASP A 391 -29.85 -6.18 6.73
N ALA A 392 -30.80 -6.09 7.66
CA ALA A 392 -30.73 -6.75 8.97
C ALA A 392 -30.81 -8.29 8.86
N GLU A 393 -31.58 -8.82 7.92
CA GLU A 393 -31.71 -10.26 7.70
C GLU A 393 -30.42 -10.83 7.14
N GLU A 394 -29.85 -10.17 6.13
CA GLU A 394 -28.56 -10.53 5.55
C GLU A 394 -27.42 -10.39 6.57
N ALA A 395 -27.40 -9.32 7.37
CA ALA A 395 -26.42 -9.14 8.45
C ALA A 395 -26.53 -10.26 9.49
N SER A 396 -27.75 -10.68 9.84
CA SER A 396 -27.98 -11.81 10.75
C SER A 396 -27.46 -13.12 10.18
N ALA A 397 -27.84 -13.44 8.94
CA ALA A 397 -27.40 -14.65 8.25
C ALA A 397 -25.87 -14.72 8.12
N ARG A 398 -25.23 -13.58 7.84
CA ARG A 398 -23.77 -13.48 7.66
C ARG A 398 -23.00 -13.54 8.98
N SER A 399 -23.53 -13.00 10.07
CA SER A 399 -22.87 -12.99 11.38
C SER A 399 -23.10 -14.25 12.21
N GLY A 400 -24.13 -15.03 11.90
CA GLY A 400 -24.54 -16.19 12.70
C GLY A 400 -25.34 -15.84 13.96
N VAL A 401 -25.66 -14.56 14.18
CA VAL A 401 -26.45 -14.09 15.33
C VAL A 401 -27.53 -13.11 14.85
N ALA A 402 -28.61 -12.96 15.62
CA ALA A 402 -29.64 -11.97 15.28
C ALA A 402 -29.11 -10.54 15.38
N ILE A 403 -29.27 -9.77 14.30
CA ILE A 403 -28.88 -8.37 14.15
C ILE A 403 -30.08 -7.59 13.61
N ASP A 404 -30.48 -6.53 14.32
CA ASP A 404 -31.64 -5.71 13.94
C ASP A 404 -31.28 -4.52 13.03
N SER A 405 -29.98 -4.28 12.80
CA SER A 405 -29.48 -3.13 12.06
C SER A 405 -28.96 -3.52 10.67
N PRO A 406 -29.21 -2.70 9.63
CA PRO A 406 -28.52 -2.84 8.35
C PRO A 406 -27.05 -2.42 8.49
N GLY A 407 -26.26 -2.62 7.44
CA GLY A 407 -24.85 -2.20 7.47
C GLY A 407 -24.13 -2.30 6.13
N LEU A 408 -22.81 -2.21 6.22
CA LEU A 408 -21.89 -2.55 5.14
C LEU A 408 -21.17 -3.86 5.48
N ASP A 409 -21.10 -4.79 4.55
CA ASP A 409 -20.30 -5.99 4.66
C ASP A 409 -19.02 -5.89 3.83
N TYR A 410 -17.88 -6.06 4.51
CA TYR A 410 -16.57 -6.15 3.90
C TYR A 410 -16.14 -7.63 3.88
N ALA A 411 -16.46 -8.34 2.81
CA ALA A 411 -16.33 -9.79 2.76
C ALA A 411 -14.88 -10.29 2.88
N GLY A 412 -13.90 -9.57 2.32
CA GLY A 412 -12.47 -9.93 2.42
C GLY A 412 -11.73 -9.29 3.59
N ALA A 413 -12.45 -8.69 4.53
CA ALA A 413 -11.89 -8.10 5.76
C ALA A 413 -11.93 -9.13 6.90
N GLY A 414 -11.49 -8.79 8.11
CA GLY A 414 -11.57 -9.73 9.23
C GLY A 414 -10.83 -9.27 10.47
N TRP A 415 -10.11 -10.18 11.13
CA TRP A 415 -9.31 -9.86 12.32
C TRP A 415 -7.88 -10.40 12.21
N VAL A 416 -6.98 -9.80 12.99
CA VAL A 416 -5.56 -10.16 13.08
C VAL A 416 -5.15 -10.21 14.56
N ARG A 417 -4.20 -11.08 14.94
CA ARG A 417 -3.48 -11.04 16.24
C ARG A 417 -2.23 -10.17 16.09
N PRO A 418 -2.31 -8.85 16.35
CA PRO A 418 -1.23 -7.93 16.05
C PRO A 418 0.04 -8.19 16.88
N ASP A 419 -0.08 -8.76 18.08
CA ASP A 419 1.04 -9.15 18.94
C ASP A 419 1.90 -10.24 18.27
N LEU A 420 1.25 -11.33 17.82
CA LEU A 420 1.93 -12.42 17.12
C LEU A 420 2.43 -11.99 15.75
N LEU A 421 1.69 -11.13 15.06
CA LEU A 421 2.16 -10.53 13.82
C LEU A 421 3.46 -9.75 14.04
N CYS A 422 3.52 -8.88 15.06
CA CYS A 422 4.74 -8.13 15.38
C CYS A 422 5.92 -9.06 15.71
N ALA A 423 5.68 -10.11 16.51
CA ALA A 423 6.69 -11.10 16.85
C ALA A 423 7.21 -11.86 15.61
N ARG A 424 6.31 -12.31 14.73
CA ARG A 424 6.67 -13.00 13.48
C ARG A 424 7.50 -12.11 12.56
N LEU A 425 7.09 -10.86 12.38
CA LEU A 425 7.81 -9.91 11.53
C LEU A 425 9.18 -9.55 12.10
N ALA A 426 9.29 -9.37 13.42
CA ALA A 426 10.57 -9.10 14.09
C ALA A 426 11.58 -10.25 13.94
N ALA A 427 11.11 -11.48 13.69
CA ALA A 427 11.95 -12.66 13.46
C ALA A 427 12.38 -12.85 11.99
N THR A 428 12.05 -11.91 11.09
CA THR A 428 12.45 -12.01 9.68
C THR A 428 13.97 -12.03 9.53
N PRO A 429 14.56 -12.93 8.72
CA PRO A 429 15.99 -12.91 8.43
C PRO A 429 16.48 -11.53 7.96
N GLY A 430 17.60 -11.07 8.51
CA GLY A 430 18.13 -9.72 8.27
C GLY A 430 17.74 -8.69 9.33
N ILE A 431 16.84 -9.03 10.26
CA ILE A 431 16.49 -8.20 11.42
C ILE A 431 17.24 -8.70 12.66
N THR A 432 17.90 -7.78 13.36
CA THR A 432 18.44 -7.98 14.70
C THR A 432 17.61 -7.20 15.70
N LEU A 433 16.93 -7.90 16.62
CA LEU A 433 16.21 -7.25 17.72
C LEU A 433 17.21 -6.78 18.79
N HIS A 434 17.17 -5.50 19.12
CA HIS A 434 17.97 -4.89 20.18
C HIS A 434 17.05 -4.34 21.26
N ARG A 435 17.21 -4.81 22.49
CA ARG A 435 16.42 -4.31 23.61
C ARG A 435 17.01 -3.03 24.16
N GLY A 436 16.29 -1.91 24.04
CA GLY A 436 16.78 -0.61 24.50
C GLY A 436 15.79 0.53 24.31
N GLU A 437 15.98 1.61 25.06
CA GLU A 437 15.22 2.86 24.93
C GLU A 437 16.14 3.94 24.37
N VAL A 438 15.85 4.40 23.15
CA VAL A 438 16.61 5.48 22.49
C VAL A 438 16.15 6.83 23.05
N THR A 439 17.10 7.63 23.52
CA THR A 439 16.84 8.94 24.13
C THR A 439 17.19 10.10 23.19
N GLU A 440 18.14 9.89 22.27
CA GLU A 440 18.63 10.95 21.38
C GLU A 440 19.06 10.40 20.02
N LEU A 441 18.87 11.21 18.97
CA LEU A 441 19.37 10.97 17.62
C LEU A 441 20.37 12.07 17.26
N ILE A 442 21.61 11.68 16.98
CA ILE A 442 22.69 12.61 16.68
C ILE A 442 23.11 12.39 15.22
N PRO A 443 22.92 13.38 14.31
CA PRO A 443 23.42 13.26 12.95
C PRO A 443 24.94 13.38 12.95
N GLY A 444 25.62 12.53 12.17
CA GLY A 444 27.08 12.51 12.12
C GLY A 444 27.61 11.69 10.95
N ALA A 445 28.93 11.57 10.84
CA ALA A 445 29.53 10.60 9.93
C ALA A 445 29.45 9.21 10.56
N ASN A 446 29.01 8.20 9.80
CA ASN A 446 29.13 6.82 10.21
C ASN A 446 30.62 6.44 10.17
N PRO A 447 31.22 5.98 11.29
CA PRO A 447 32.66 5.75 11.39
C PRO A 447 33.14 4.56 10.55
N VAL A 448 32.22 3.66 10.16
CA VAL A 448 32.52 2.49 9.32
C VAL A 448 32.49 2.86 7.84
N THR A 449 31.53 3.69 7.44
CA THR A 449 31.30 3.99 6.03
C THR A 449 31.89 5.32 5.58
N HIS A 450 32.23 6.19 6.52
CA HIS A 450 32.62 7.59 6.32
C HIS A 450 31.56 8.43 5.57
N GLU A 451 30.34 7.91 5.44
CA GLU A 451 29.19 8.61 4.86
C GLU A 451 28.33 9.24 5.98
N GLY A 452 27.40 10.12 5.64
CA GLY A 452 26.46 10.66 6.63
C GLY A 452 25.53 9.57 7.17
N GLY A 453 25.37 9.51 8.49
CA GLY A 453 24.53 8.57 9.22
C GLY A 453 24.07 9.13 10.56
N TRP A 454 23.72 8.24 11.48
CA TRP A 454 23.11 8.57 12.77
C TRP A 454 23.71 7.77 13.92
N THR A 455 24.01 8.44 15.01
CA THR A 455 24.30 7.82 16.31
C THR A 455 23.04 7.89 17.18
N LEU A 456 22.59 6.75 17.67
CA LEU A 456 21.44 6.60 18.56
C LEU A 456 21.98 6.40 19.98
N SER A 457 21.71 7.37 20.85
CA SER A 457 22.03 7.27 22.27
C SER A 457 20.92 6.50 22.99
N PHE A 458 21.29 5.55 23.83
CA PHE A 458 20.34 4.82 24.67
C PHE A 458 20.28 5.42 26.07
N LYS A 459 19.18 5.17 26.77
CA LYS A 459 19.05 5.46 28.20
C LYS A 459 20.12 4.71 29.01
N ASP A 460 20.33 3.45 28.66
CA ASP A 460 21.34 2.55 29.23
C ASP A 460 22.02 1.77 28.09
N GLY A 461 23.34 1.63 28.14
CA GLY A 461 24.12 0.89 27.14
C GLY A 461 24.90 1.75 26.16
N GLU A 462 25.63 1.09 25.27
CA GLU A 462 26.47 1.75 24.26
C GLU A 462 25.65 2.31 23.09
N PRO A 463 26.02 3.47 22.53
CA PRO A 463 25.36 4.02 21.36
C PRO A 463 25.42 3.08 20.14
N LEU A 464 24.37 3.11 19.32
CA LEU A 464 24.32 2.40 18.04
C LEU A 464 24.55 3.39 16.89
N VAL A 465 25.37 3.02 15.90
CA VAL A 465 25.47 3.78 14.65
C VAL A 465 24.72 3.06 13.54
N ALA A 466 23.98 3.81 12.72
CA ALA A 466 23.29 3.33 11.53
C ALA A 466 23.41 4.33 10.36
N ASP A 467 23.25 3.84 9.12
CA ASP A 467 23.24 4.73 7.95
C ASP A 467 21.97 5.59 7.93
N GLN A 468 20.85 4.98 8.30
CA GLN A 468 19.53 5.61 8.29
C GLN A 468 18.70 5.13 9.49
N VAL A 469 17.70 5.94 9.87
CA VAL A 469 16.85 5.69 11.04
C VAL A 469 15.38 5.83 10.65
N VAL A 470 14.54 4.91 11.14
CA VAL A 470 13.08 5.01 11.07
C VAL A 470 12.51 5.15 12.49
N VAL A 471 11.81 6.25 12.75
CA VAL A 471 11.06 6.44 14.00
C VAL A 471 9.66 5.83 13.86
N ALA A 472 9.33 4.85 14.69
CA ALA A 472 8.05 4.15 14.69
C ALA A 472 7.46 3.97 16.12
N THR A 473 7.77 4.90 17.03
CA THR A 473 7.44 4.86 18.47
C THR A 473 6.03 5.37 18.81
N ALA A 474 5.08 5.26 17.87
CA ALA A 474 3.68 5.66 18.03
C ALA A 474 3.50 7.08 18.63
N ALA A 475 3.00 7.20 19.86
CA ALA A 475 2.70 8.50 20.48
C ALA A 475 3.95 9.24 20.95
N LEU A 476 5.08 8.52 21.06
CA LEU A 476 6.38 9.07 21.45
C LEU A 476 7.22 9.49 20.23
N ALA A 477 6.66 9.40 19.02
CA ALA A 477 7.40 9.66 17.78
C ALA A 477 7.76 11.12 17.56
N ASN A 478 7.31 12.05 18.43
CA ASN A 478 7.70 13.45 18.47
C ASN A 478 8.61 13.79 19.66
N HIS A 479 9.20 12.80 20.36
CA HIS A 479 10.11 13.05 21.48
C HIS A 479 11.55 13.38 21.05
N PHE A 480 11.94 13.05 19.81
CA PHE A 480 13.25 13.43 19.28
C PHE A 480 13.22 14.85 18.72
N ALA A 481 14.32 15.60 18.89
CA ALA A 481 14.44 17.00 18.46
C ALA A 481 14.03 17.21 16.99
N GLN A 482 14.42 16.30 16.10
CA GLN A 482 14.14 16.34 14.67
C GLN A 482 12.65 16.10 14.33
N THR A 483 11.91 15.46 15.22
CA THR A 483 10.50 15.09 15.04
C THR A 483 9.55 15.90 15.91
N ALA A 484 10.07 16.75 16.80
CA ALA A 484 9.29 17.46 17.82
C ALA A 484 8.19 18.36 17.26
N ALA A 485 8.37 18.88 16.04
CA ALA A 485 7.41 19.73 15.37
C ALA A 485 6.20 18.98 14.77
N LEU A 486 6.20 17.64 14.75
CA LEU A 486 5.12 16.86 14.16
C LEU A 486 3.93 16.74 15.15
N PRO A 487 2.71 17.17 14.76
CA PRO A 487 1.58 17.12 15.67
C PRO A 487 1.07 15.68 15.80
N LEU A 488 1.18 15.13 17.03
CA LEU A 488 0.63 13.83 17.40
C LEU A 488 -0.41 14.00 18.51
N GLN A 489 -1.51 13.28 18.39
CA GLN A 489 -2.57 13.22 19.38
C GLN A 489 -2.55 11.83 20.01
N PRO A 490 -2.16 11.69 21.30
CA PRO A 490 -2.32 10.46 22.02
C PRO A 490 -3.81 10.17 22.22
N ILE A 491 -4.21 8.93 22.03
CA ILE A 491 -5.59 8.47 22.24
C ILE A 491 -5.53 7.17 23.00
N ARG A 492 -5.88 7.22 24.28
CA ARG A 492 -6.04 6.02 25.10
C ARG A 492 -7.24 5.22 24.60
N GLY A 493 -7.13 3.89 24.62
CA GLY A 493 -8.25 2.98 24.48
C GLY A 493 -8.05 1.68 25.23
N GLN A 494 -9.14 1.16 25.78
CA GLN A 494 -9.20 -0.11 26.51
C GLN A 494 -10.05 -1.12 25.74
N VAL A 495 -9.54 -2.32 25.54
CA VAL A 495 -10.29 -3.49 25.07
C VAL A 495 -10.65 -4.33 26.29
N SER A 496 -11.88 -4.83 26.33
CA SER A 496 -12.36 -5.80 27.31
C SER A 496 -12.24 -7.22 26.75
N ALA A 497 -12.10 -8.21 27.62
CA ALA A 497 -12.10 -9.61 27.28
C ALA A 497 -12.80 -10.44 28.36
N VAL A 498 -13.47 -11.51 27.94
CA VAL A 498 -14.13 -12.48 28.83
C VAL A 498 -13.83 -13.90 28.35
N ARG A 499 -13.59 -14.82 29.28
CA ARG A 499 -13.42 -16.23 28.97
C ARG A 499 -14.78 -16.91 28.85
N LEU A 500 -14.95 -17.65 27.76
CA LEU A 500 -16.17 -18.40 27.51
C LEU A 500 -16.14 -19.74 28.25
N PRO A 501 -17.28 -20.20 28.82
CA PRO A 501 -17.36 -21.48 29.52
C PRO A 501 -17.11 -22.65 28.57
N GLN A 502 -16.32 -23.65 29.01
CA GLN A 502 -16.07 -24.87 28.25
C GLN A 502 -17.31 -25.79 28.28
N GLY A 503 -17.71 -26.31 27.11
CA GLY A 503 -18.77 -27.32 26.99
C GLY A 503 -20.22 -26.79 27.01
N ALA A 504 -20.42 -25.47 27.14
CA ALA A 504 -21.73 -24.85 26.95
C ALA A 504 -21.96 -24.48 25.48
N GLU A 505 -23.21 -24.51 24.99
CA GLU A 505 -23.59 -23.91 23.71
C GLU A 505 -23.56 -22.38 23.84
N VAL A 506 -22.37 -21.82 23.66
CA VAL A 506 -22.15 -20.36 23.65
C VAL A 506 -22.41 -19.85 22.23
N PRO A 507 -23.16 -18.74 22.03
CA PRO A 507 -23.34 -18.17 20.70
C PRO A 507 -21.99 -17.77 20.09
N THR A 508 -21.81 -18.05 18.80
CA THR A 508 -20.58 -17.73 18.06
C THR A 508 -20.86 -16.73 16.95
N LEU A 509 -19.99 -15.73 16.82
CA LEU A 509 -19.98 -14.83 15.68
C LEU A 509 -19.15 -15.46 14.54
N SER A 510 -19.67 -15.38 13.32
CA SER A 510 -18.96 -15.76 12.09
C SER A 510 -18.27 -14.57 11.41
N ARG A 511 -18.49 -13.35 11.90
CA ARG A 511 -17.89 -12.11 11.38
C ARG A 511 -17.43 -11.22 12.51
N VAL A 512 -16.44 -10.37 12.21
CA VAL A 512 -16.18 -9.21 13.07
C VAL A 512 -17.34 -8.24 12.91
N VAL A 513 -17.94 -7.80 14.02
CA VAL A 513 -18.98 -6.78 14.00
C VAL A 513 -18.41 -5.46 14.51
N CYS A 514 -18.60 -4.39 13.75
CA CYS A 514 -18.13 -3.03 14.02
C CYS A 514 -19.31 -2.05 14.07
N ALA A 515 -19.37 -1.23 15.12
CA ALA A 515 -20.35 -0.16 15.31
C ALA A 515 -19.64 1.08 15.93
N GLY A 516 -20.00 1.51 17.15
CA GLY A 516 -19.18 2.42 17.95
C GLY A 516 -17.95 1.72 18.54
N GLY A 517 -18.03 0.41 18.75
CA GLY A 517 -16.92 -0.50 19.04
C GLY A 517 -16.71 -1.57 17.95
N TYR A 518 -16.03 -2.66 18.30
CA TYR A 518 -15.84 -3.87 17.52
C TYR A 518 -15.82 -5.09 18.43
N VAL A 519 -16.29 -6.22 17.89
CA VAL A 519 -16.22 -7.54 18.50
C VAL A 519 -15.91 -8.58 17.41
N PRO A 520 -14.73 -9.21 17.42
CA PRO A 520 -14.42 -10.32 16.55
C PRO A 520 -15.04 -11.64 17.05
N PRO A 521 -15.09 -12.69 16.22
CA PRO A 521 -15.29 -14.07 16.67
C PRO A 521 -14.32 -14.42 17.81
N ALA A 522 -14.80 -15.21 18.78
CA ALA A 522 -13.98 -15.63 19.91
C ALA A 522 -12.86 -16.57 19.44
N THR A 523 -11.66 -16.39 19.99
CA THR A 523 -10.47 -17.23 19.71
C THR A 523 -9.90 -17.74 21.01
N ASP A 524 -9.42 -18.99 21.02
CA ASP A 524 -8.83 -19.63 22.21
C ASP A 524 -9.76 -19.58 23.44
N GLY A 525 -11.08 -19.66 23.20
CA GLY A 525 -12.11 -19.58 24.24
C GLY A 525 -12.27 -18.20 24.87
N ILE A 526 -11.76 -17.13 24.24
CA ILE A 526 -11.82 -15.76 24.74
C ILE A 526 -12.59 -14.89 23.74
N LEU A 527 -13.60 -14.17 24.24
CA LEU A 527 -14.29 -13.13 23.50
C LEU A 527 -13.68 -11.78 23.87
N SER A 528 -13.13 -11.08 22.88
CA SER A 528 -12.64 -9.70 23.05
C SER A 528 -13.65 -8.71 22.49
N PHE A 529 -13.79 -7.52 23.08
CA PHE A 529 -14.66 -6.47 22.55
C PHE A 529 -14.21 -5.10 23.03
N GLY A 530 -14.48 -4.06 22.24
CA GLY A 530 -14.10 -2.69 22.60
C GLY A 530 -13.96 -1.79 21.39
N ALA A 531 -13.22 -0.70 21.42
CA ALA A 531 -12.48 -0.19 22.56
C ALA A 531 -12.89 1.25 22.84
N THR A 532 -12.69 1.67 24.08
CA THR A 532 -12.86 3.06 24.47
C THR A 532 -11.96 3.99 23.64
N PHE A 533 -12.35 5.26 23.60
CA PHE A 533 -11.68 6.31 22.83
C PHE A 533 -11.58 7.57 23.68
N ALA A 534 -10.41 7.77 24.30
CA ALA A 534 -10.14 8.92 25.17
C ALA A 534 -8.96 9.73 24.61
N PRO A 535 -9.23 10.79 23.80
CA PRO A 535 -8.21 11.70 23.31
C PRO A 535 -7.48 12.41 24.45
N HIS A 536 -6.18 12.65 24.28
CA HIS A 536 -5.30 13.34 25.23
C HIS A 536 -5.09 12.65 26.58
N ASP A 537 -5.74 11.51 26.82
CA ASP A 537 -5.45 10.64 27.94
C ASP A 537 -4.26 9.73 27.59
N THR A 538 -3.34 9.58 28.54
CA THR A 538 -2.11 8.77 28.42
C THR A 538 -1.95 7.76 29.56
N ASP A 539 -2.94 7.67 30.45
CA ASP A 539 -2.95 6.70 31.53
C ASP A 539 -3.09 5.28 30.96
N THR A 540 -2.32 4.35 31.52
CA THR A 540 -2.25 2.95 31.09
C THR A 540 -2.92 1.98 32.06
N ALA A 541 -3.46 2.46 33.18
CA ALA A 541 -4.19 1.65 34.14
C ALA A 541 -5.55 1.20 33.59
N LEU A 542 -5.96 -0.03 33.88
CA LEU A 542 -7.32 -0.51 33.61
C LEU A 542 -8.34 0.29 34.41
N ARG A 543 -9.52 0.49 33.84
CA ARG A 543 -10.64 1.18 34.50
C ARG A 543 -11.93 0.40 34.33
N ASP A 544 -12.66 0.20 35.43
CA ASP A 544 -13.98 -0.44 35.40
C ASP A 544 -15.01 0.41 34.63
N THR A 545 -14.83 1.74 34.61
CA THR A 545 -15.63 2.65 33.79
C THR A 545 -15.47 2.38 32.30
N ASP A 546 -14.26 2.01 31.86
CA ASP A 546 -13.98 1.68 30.47
C ASP A 546 -14.52 0.28 30.12
N HIS A 547 -14.46 -0.68 31.05
CA HIS A 547 -15.12 -1.97 30.92
C HIS A 547 -16.63 -1.82 30.76
N SER A 548 -17.24 -1.00 31.62
CA SER A 548 -18.66 -0.66 31.57
C SER A 548 -19.05 0.01 30.25
N ALA A 549 -18.23 0.94 29.74
CA ALA A 549 -18.48 1.61 28.47
C ALA A 549 -18.40 0.65 27.28
N ASN A 550 -17.40 -0.24 27.24
CA ASN A 550 -17.28 -1.27 26.20
C ASN A 550 -18.47 -2.23 26.23
N LEU A 551 -18.94 -2.62 27.42
CA LEU A 551 -20.09 -3.52 27.57
C LEU A 551 -21.38 -2.85 27.10
N ALA A 552 -21.62 -1.61 27.51
CA ALA A 552 -22.79 -0.84 27.09
C ALA A 552 -22.86 -0.68 25.56
N GLU A 553 -21.72 -0.43 24.90
CA GLU A 553 -21.63 -0.37 23.44
C GLU A 553 -21.94 -1.72 22.78
N LEU A 554 -21.43 -2.82 23.36
CA LEU A 554 -21.70 -4.18 22.87
C LEU A 554 -23.19 -4.54 23.00
N GLU A 555 -23.82 -4.22 24.13
CA GLU A 555 -25.25 -4.43 24.37
C GLU A 555 -26.12 -3.60 23.44
N ALA A 556 -25.75 -2.33 23.20
CA ALA A 556 -26.47 -1.45 22.30
C ALA A 556 -26.37 -1.92 20.84
N SER A 557 -25.21 -2.46 20.44
CA SER A 557 -24.96 -2.90 19.07
C SER A 557 -25.46 -4.31 18.77
N LEU A 558 -25.41 -5.22 19.75
CA LEU A 558 -25.74 -6.64 19.63
C LEU A 558 -26.55 -7.14 20.84
N PRO A 559 -27.78 -6.63 21.04
CA PRO A 559 -28.59 -6.98 22.21
C PRO A 559 -28.93 -8.48 22.28
N HIS A 560 -29.24 -9.12 21.15
CA HIS A 560 -29.53 -10.56 21.10
C HIS A 560 -28.32 -11.42 21.43
N PHE A 561 -27.13 -11.03 20.95
CA PHE A 561 -25.89 -11.74 21.22
C PHE A 561 -25.51 -11.68 22.71
N THR A 562 -25.55 -10.48 23.30
CA THR A 562 -25.26 -10.29 24.73
C THR A 562 -26.27 -10.99 25.64
N ALA A 563 -27.55 -11.00 25.28
CA ALA A 563 -28.57 -11.79 25.98
C ALA A 563 -28.28 -13.30 25.90
N ALA A 564 -27.89 -13.79 24.72
CA ALA A 564 -27.53 -15.20 24.53
C ALA A 564 -26.26 -15.59 25.31
N LEU A 565 -25.25 -14.72 25.37
CA LEU A 565 -24.05 -14.94 26.21
C LEU A 565 -24.42 -15.09 27.69
N ARG A 566 -25.27 -14.21 28.21
CA ARG A 566 -25.75 -14.29 29.61
C ARG A 566 -26.54 -15.57 29.87
N LYS A 567 -27.41 -15.96 28.94
CA LYS A 567 -28.17 -17.22 29.03
C LYS A 567 -27.24 -18.45 29.05
N ALA A 568 -26.12 -18.38 28.33
CA ALA A 568 -25.09 -19.41 28.34
C ALA A 568 -24.17 -19.37 29.60
N GLY A 569 -24.46 -18.49 30.57
CA GLY A 569 -23.70 -18.39 31.83
C GLY A 569 -22.40 -17.59 31.73
N VAL A 570 -22.21 -16.78 30.68
CA VAL A 570 -21.05 -15.87 30.58
C VAL A 570 -21.24 -14.69 31.53
N ASP A 571 -20.31 -14.53 32.47
CA ASP A 571 -20.30 -13.40 33.39
C ASP A 571 -19.71 -12.16 32.71
N LEU A 572 -20.54 -11.15 32.51
CA LEU A 572 -20.17 -9.89 31.86
C LEU A 572 -20.05 -8.73 32.88
N ALA A 573 -20.01 -9.00 34.19
CA ALA A 573 -19.80 -7.97 35.19
C ALA A 573 -18.47 -7.23 34.95
N PRO A 574 -18.44 -5.88 34.93
CA PRO A 574 -17.23 -5.12 34.57
C PRO A 574 -15.98 -5.44 35.40
N ASP A 575 -16.14 -5.75 36.69
CA ASP A 575 -15.10 -6.11 37.64
C ASP A 575 -14.57 -7.55 37.46
N HIS A 576 -15.26 -8.37 36.66
CA HIS A 576 -14.83 -9.72 36.28
C HIS A 576 -14.24 -9.79 34.86
N LEU A 577 -14.24 -8.67 34.11
CA LEU A 577 -13.64 -8.61 32.78
C LEU A 577 -12.12 -8.49 32.87
N GLU A 578 -11.43 -9.19 31.98
CA GLU A 578 -10.04 -8.88 31.68
C GLU A 578 -9.97 -7.71 30.69
N GLY A 579 -8.82 -7.06 30.56
CA GLY A 579 -8.65 -6.05 29.54
C GLY A 579 -7.23 -5.67 29.24
N ARG A 580 -7.09 -4.83 28.22
CA ARG A 580 -5.82 -4.26 27.82
C ARG A 580 -5.97 -2.79 27.45
N VAL A 581 -5.06 -1.97 27.96
CA VAL A 581 -4.99 -0.54 27.66
C VAL A 581 -3.83 -0.26 26.73
N ALA A 582 -4.02 0.64 25.77
CA ALA A 582 -2.95 1.14 24.93
C ALA A 582 -3.16 2.60 24.56
N ILE A 583 -2.06 3.30 24.29
CA ILE A 583 -2.06 4.66 23.77
C ILE A 583 -1.79 4.60 22.26
N ARG A 584 -2.80 4.98 21.48
CA ARG A 584 -2.69 5.14 20.03
C ARG A 584 -2.12 6.52 19.73
N ALA A 585 -1.51 6.67 18.56
CA ALA A 585 -1.13 7.96 18.03
C ALA A 585 -1.96 8.27 16.79
N ALA A 586 -2.54 9.46 16.73
CA ALA A 586 -3.21 9.96 15.54
C ALA A 586 -2.65 11.32 15.14
N SER A 587 -2.69 11.63 13.86
CA SER A 587 -2.49 12.99 13.36
C SER A 587 -3.79 13.80 13.52
N PRO A 588 -3.75 15.13 13.39
CA PRO A 588 -4.96 15.96 13.37
C PRO A 588 -5.98 15.57 12.29
N ASP A 589 -5.52 15.05 11.14
CA ASP A 589 -6.39 14.55 10.06
C ASP A 589 -6.71 13.06 10.12
N LYS A 590 -6.20 12.32 11.12
CA LYS A 590 -6.36 10.86 11.24
C LYS A 590 -5.77 10.06 10.06
N THR A 591 -4.87 10.65 9.28
CA THR A 591 -4.06 9.97 8.25
C THR A 591 -2.67 9.67 8.82
N PRO A 592 -2.07 8.50 8.56
CA PRO A 592 -0.71 8.22 9.02
C PRO A 592 0.33 9.20 8.48
N TYR A 593 1.46 9.28 9.18
CA TYR A 593 2.70 9.86 8.69
C TYR A 593 3.59 8.74 8.19
N ALA A 594 4.00 8.79 6.93
CA ALA A 594 4.93 7.83 6.35
C ALA A 594 5.82 8.54 5.33
N GLY A 595 7.12 8.65 5.63
CA GLY A 595 8.08 9.30 4.73
C GLY A 595 9.26 9.97 5.42
N PRO A 596 10.02 10.80 4.69
CA PRO A 596 11.21 11.47 5.20
C PRO A 596 10.84 12.59 6.19
N VAL A 597 11.58 12.71 7.29
CA VAL A 597 11.30 13.72 8.32
C VAL A 597 11.71 15.11 7.80
N PRO A 598 10.79 16.10 7.74
CA PRO A 598 11.10 17.44 7.24
C PRO A 598 12.00 18.18 8.23
N ASP A 599 12.90 19.04 7.72
CA ASP A 599 13.51 20.07 8.54
C ASP A 599 12.46 21.17 8.76
N ALA A 600 11.75 21.09 9.88
CA ALA A 600 10.62 21.96 10.16
C ALA A 600 11.02 23.45 10.28
N ALA A 601 12.22 23.75 10.79
CA ALA A 601 12.71 25.11 10.90
C ALA A 601 12.96 25.70 9.50
N HIS A 602 13.67 24.95 8.65
CA HIS A 602 13.92 25.35 7.27
C HIS A 602 12.63 25.52 6.47
N TRP A 603 11.66 24.60 6.62
CA TRP A 603 10.38 24.71 5.92
C TRP A 603 9.60 25.97 6.30
N ARG A 604 9.58 26.34 7.58
CA ARG A 604 8.89 27.56 8.03
C ARG A 604 9.51 28.83 7.42
N GLU A 605 10.83 28.86 7.30
CA GLU A 605 11.55 29.96 6.66
C GLU A 605 11.31 29.98 5.15
N ALA A 606 11.64 28.89 4.47
CA ALA A 606 11.59 28.76 3.01
C ALA A 606 10.18 28.93 2.43
N TYR A 607 9.15 28.54 3.18
CA TYR A 607 7.75 28.59 2.74
C TYR A 607 6.91 29.65 3.48
N SER A 608 7.56 30.60 4.16
CA SER A 608 6.90 31.69 4.88
C SER A 608 5.96 32.54 4.00
N THR A 609 6.19 32.59 2.68
CA THR A 609 5.31 33.29 1.73
C THR A 609 3.90 32.72 1.66
N LEU A 610 3.72 31.43 1.97
CA LEU A 610 2.42 30.76 1.95
C LEU A 610 1.45 31.32 3.01
N ALA A 611 1.97 31.88 4.10
CA ALA A 611 1.15 32.53 5.13
C ALA A 611 0.50 33.83 4.64
N LYS A 612 1.08 34.46 3.62
CA LYS A 612 0.54 35.70 3.01
C LYS A 612 -0.37 35.39 1.82
N ASP A 613 0.03 34.42 1.00
CA ASP A 613 -0.74 33.96 -0.16
C ASP A 613 -0.39 32.51 -0.47
N ALA A 614 -1.34 31.60 -0.22
CA ALA A 614 -1.17 30.16 -0.45
C ALA A 614 -0.86 29.80 -1.92
N ARG A 615 -1.06 30.72 -2.87
CA ARG A 615 -0.75 30.54 -4.30
C ARG A 615 0.69 30.90 -4.64
N ARG A 616 1.42 31.58 -3.75
CA ARG A 616 2.84 31.93 -3.95
C ARG A 616 3.74 30.77 -3.54
N ILE A 617 3.68 29.71 -4.34
CA ILE A 617 4.44 28.46 -4.17
C ILE A 617 5.92 28.72 -4.51
N PRO A 618 6.86 28.63 -3.56
CA PRO A 618 8.29 28.79 -3.84
C PRO A 618 8.83 27.61 -4.63
N ASP A 619 9.78 27.81 -5.54
CA ASP A 619 10.37 26.73 -6.36
C ASP A 619 11.42 25.89 -5.61
N THR A 620 11.61 26.14 -4.32
CA THR A 620 12.61 25.47 -3.49
C THR A 620 12.11 24.09 -3.03
N PRO A 621 12.82 22.98 -3.35
CA PRO A 621 12.48 21.66 -2.83
C PRO A 621 12.50 21.60 -1.29
N GLY A 622 11.68 20.71 -0.71
CA GLY A 622 11.65 20.51 0.73
C GLY A 622 12.97 19.99 1.27
N ALA A 623 13.50 20.63 2.31
CA ALA A 623 14.65 20.11 3.05
C ALA A 623 14.20 19.04 4.06
N HIS A 624 14.94 17.93 4.17
CA HIS A 624 14.66 16.85 5.12
C HIS A 624 15.90 16.54 5.93
N HIS A 625 15.71 15.95 7.11
CA HIS A 625 16.81 15.34 7.85
C HIS A 625 17.33 14.12 7.07
N PRO A 626 18.57 14.13 6.56
CA PRO A 626 19.02 13.08 5.64
C PRO A 626 19.05 11.70 6.31
N GLY A 627 18.43 10.70 5.69
CA GLY A 627 18.38 9.34 6.22
C GLY A 627 17.47 9.17 7.44
N LEU A 628 16.67 10.17 7.81
CA LEU A 628 15.69 10.06 8.89
C LEU A 628 14.27 9.95 8.34
N TRP A 629 13.58 8.90 8.74
CA TRP A 629 12.24 8.54 8.29
C TRP A 629 11.30 8.35 9.48
N ILE A 630 10.00 8.41 9.23
CA ILE A 630 8.98 8.20 10.26
C ILE A 630 7.82 7.38 9.72
N SER A 631 7.32 6.44 10.54
CA SER A 631 6.02 5.76 10.36
C SER A 631 5.22 5.89 11.66
N ALA A 632 4.27 6.82 11.69
CA ALA A 632 3.53 7.15 12.91
C ALA A 632 2.07 7.55 12.60
N ALA A 633 1.31 7.91 13.63
CA ALA A 633 -0.05 8.44 13.50
C ALA A 633 -1.08 7.50 12.84
N HIS A 634 -0.89 6.18 12.94
CA HIS A 634 -1.79 5.16 12.35
C HIS A 634 -3.17 5.04 13.02
N GLY A 635 -3.41 5.74 14.14
CA GLY A 635 -4.68 5.75 14.86
C GLY A 635 -5.12 4.35 15.30
N SER A 636 -6.41 4.04 15.10
CA SER A 636 -7.00 2.72 15.34
C SER A 636 -7.01 1.82 14.10
N ARG A 637 -6.35 2.22 13.01
CA ARG A 637 -6.39 1.54 11.70
C ARG A 637 -5.00 1.10 11.25
N GLY A 638 -4.12 0.79 12.21
CA GLY A 638 -2.76 0.33 11.96
C GLY A 638 -2.69 -0.89 11.06
N LEU A 639 -3.57 -1.89 11.27
CA LEU A 639 -3.61 -3.12 10.47
C LEU A 639 -3.83 -2.86 8.97
N ALA A 640 -4.64 -1.86 8.63
CA ALA A 640 -4.87 -1.47 7.24
C ALA A 640 -3.79 -0.53 6.69
N SER A 641 -3.11 0.26 7.54
CA SER A 641 -2.24 1.34 7.06
C SER A 641 -0.74 1.03 7.12
N ALA A 642 -0.28 0.39 8.21
CA ALA A 642 1.14 0.18 8.47
C ALA A 642 1.84 -0.64 7.37
N PRO A 643 1.28 -1.76 6.87
CA PRO A 643 1.96 -2.55 5.84
C PRO A 643 2.22 -1.76 4.54
N LEU A 644 1.24 -0.99 4.06
CA LEU A 644 1.40 -0.18 2.85
C LEU A 644 2.34 1.02 3.09
N CYS A 645 2.25 1.68 4.25
CA CYS A 645 3.18 2.75 4.63
C CYS A 645 4.63 2.24 4.73
N ALA A 646 4.83 1.02 5.22
CA ALA A 646 6.13 0.38 5.27
C ALA A 646 6.72 0.17 3.87
N GLU A 647 5.91 -0.31 2.93
CA GLU A 647 6.33 -0.42 1.53
C GLU A 647 6.66 0.95 0.90
N VAL A 648 5.93 2.03 1.24
CA VAL A 648 6.27 3.39 0.79
C VAL A 648 7.66 3.81 1.29
N ILE A 649 7.94 3.62 2.58
CA ILE A 649 9.24 3.99 3.18
C ILE A 649 10.36 3.12 2.60
N ALA A 650 10.20 1.81 2.59
CA ALA A 650 11.20 0.87 2.09
C ALA A 650 11.50 1.10 0.60
N SER A 651 10.48 1.39 -0.22
CA SER A 651 10.66 1.72 -1.64
C SER A 651 11.48 2.99 -1.82
N ARG A 652 11.24 4.04 -1.02
CA ARG A 652 12.06 5.27 -1.08
C ARG A 652 13.50 5.03 -0.67
N ILE A 653 13.73 4.28 0.41
CA ILE A 653 15.07 3.93 0.89
C ILE A 653 15.84 3.12 -0.17
N CYS A 654 15.15 2.23 -0.90
CA CYS A 654 15.78 1.31 -1.85
C CYS A 654 15.74 1.76 -3.31
N ASP A 655 15.38 3.02 -3.59
CA ASP A 655 15.26 3.59 -4.96
C ASP A 655 14.29 2.81 -5.88
N GLU A 656 13.12 2.47 -5.34
CA GLU A 656 12.07 1.69 -6.02
C GLU A 656 10.83 2.55 -6.33
N PRO A 657 10.07 2.23 -7.40
CA PRO A 657 8.71 2.72 -7.58
C PRO A 657 7.85 2.61 -6.32
N LEU A 658 7.03 3.62 -6.03
CA LEU A 658 6.14 3.60 -4.86
C LEU A 658 4.87 2.77 -5.11
N PRO A 659 4.35 2.06 -4.09
CA PRO A 659 3.13 1.25 -4.18
C PRO A 659 1.85 2.09 -4.15
N VAL A 660 1.93 3.41 -4.38
CA VAL A 660 0.83 4.37 -4.29
C VAL A 660 1.06 5.48 -5.30
N GLU A 661 -0.02 6.17 -5.69
CA GLU A 661 0.10 7.36 -6.52
C GLU A 661 0.90 8.46 -5.82
N ARG A 662 1.63 9.26 -6.62
CA ARG A 662 2.40 10.42 -6.16
C ARG A 662 1.63 11.33 -5.20
N THR A 663 0.35 11.61 -5.50
CA THR A 663 -0.51 12.46 -4.66
C THR A 663 -0.89 11.82 -3.33
N LEU A 664 -0.98 10.49 -3.25
CA LEU A 664 -1.17 9.78 -1.98
C LEU A 664 0.13 9.75 -1.17
N ALA A 665 1.29 9.62 -1.82
CA ALA A 665 2.58 9.78 -1.14
C ALA A 665 2.71 11.17 -0.49
N ASP A 666 2.22 12.23 -1.14
CA ASP A 666 2.18 13.59 -0.57
C ASP A 666 1.25 13.70 0.62
N HIS A 667 0.08 13.06 0.50
CA HIS A 667 -0.90 13.00 1.59
C HIS A 667 -0.37 12.22 2.80
N LEU A 668 0.59 11.31 2.60
CA LEU A 668 1.28 10.59 3.68
C LEU A 668 2.46 11.34 4.26
N HIS A 669 2.98 12.35 3.56
CA HIS A 669 4.21 13.03 3.94
C HIS A 669 4.08 13.69 5.33
N PRO A 670 5.04 13.46 6.25
CA PRO A 670 4.98 13.99 7.62
C PRO A 670 4.90 15.53 7.69
N GLY A 671 5.61 16.23 6.79
CA GLY A 671 5.57 17.69 6.70
C GLY A 671 4.26 18.32 6.20
N ARG A 672 3.25 17.55 5.75
CA ARG A 672 2.00 18.12 5.19
C ARG A 672 1.26 19.06 6.17
N ARG A 673 1.43 18.84 7.48
CA ARG A 673 0.81 19.67 8.51
C ARG A 673 1.55 20.98 8.76
N LEU A 674 2.88 20.99 8.61
CA LEU A 674 3.66 22.23 8.64
C LEU A 674 3.19 23.19 7.53
N ILE A 675 2.97 22.68 6.31
CA ILE A 675 2.44 23.48 5.20
C ILE A 675 1.01 23.96 5.47
N SER A 676 0.15 23.07 5.99
CA SER A 676 -1.23 23.42 6.34
C SER A 676 -1.30 24.53 7.42
N GLU A 677 -0.40 24.49 8.40
CA GLU A 677 -0.28 25.49 9.47
C GLU A 677 0.21 26.84 8.92
N LEU A 678 1.25 26.82 8.08
CA LEU A 678 1.75 28.02 7.40
C LEU A 678 0.66 28.71 6.59
N ILE A 679 -0.09 27.96 5.76
CA ILE A 679 -1.19 28.50 4.95
C ILE A 679 -2.30 29.12 5.81
N LYS A 680 -2.57 28.57 7.00
CA LYS A 680 -3.58 29.09 7.92
C LYS A 680 -3.10 30.27 8.77
N GLY A 681 -1.81 30.64 8.67
CA GLY A 681 -1.20 31.65 9.55
C GLY A 681 -1.10 31.20 11.01
N GLN A 682 -1.16 29.89 11.29
CA GLN A 682 -1.05 29.35 12.64
C GLN A 682 0.42 29.01 12.91
N THR A 683 1.17 29.91 13.53
CA THR A 683 2.44 29.56 14.16
C THR A 683 2.12 29.05 15.57
N ASN A 684 2.25 27.75 15.82
CA ASN A 684 2.30 27.25 17.19
C ASN A 684 3.52 27.89 17.86
N GLY A 685 3.27 28.77 18.83
CA GLY A 685 4.27 29.36 19.71
C GLY A 685 4.74 28.38 20.78
#